data_AF-A0A650FJB3-F1
#
_entry.id   AF-A0A650FJB3-F1
#
_cell.length_a   1.000
_cell.length_b   1.000
_cell.length_c   1.000
_cell.angle_alpha   90.00
_cell.angle_beta   90.00
_cell.angle_gamma   90.00
#
_symmetry.space_group_name_H-M   'P 1'
#
loop_
_entity.id
_entity.type
_entity.pdbx_description
1 polymer ?
#
loop_
_entity_poly.entity_id
_entity_poly.type
_entity_poly.pdbx_seq_one_letter_code
_entity_poly.pdbx_strand_id
1 'polypeptide(L)'
;MNLVYNVVFFLSLALHASAQVPSKCGAPPSYPHTQIEDMKKGIFGHVQKVLYRCAEGYTQNSGIRSIKCQAGKWTQLTMTCEKKNCGSAGELFNGYFHYMGAFFGDKANAVCNEGFTLKGMEYRICKDSGWSGEIPTCEEGGEPQVVPAEVTCPAPSVANSVKLSETVSVYRVRDSVTLVCSEGFLLTGAQQLTCGPDGQWQPELPLCLPSVGEITCNAPNAKGKRLINGLKQVYRSGDSLSFSCKDLYYLDGSNTVTCGVDGKWTPSLAQCIQIKCPILNITNGRPSIKQRRFGSDVTISCFKGNLLKGAARIKCSRSGEWKEKIPQCVPEGGEPQVVPAEVTCPAPSVANSVKLSETVSVYRVRDSVTLVCSEGFLLTGAQQLTCGPDGQWQPKLPLCLPFNDIIKSPKPDGRCGVPPYLSNAHLSDCCRAQVDFGPGHRVRYSCALGYMRVRGTYYSTCVSGRWTPVTLRCERKSCGSAGEMSFGHFVYTGAQFGDTATGVCNEGYQLVGQNVRNCMNDGWDGRVPVCEAVQCAKLPEVVNGEINGHLEPPYVYSTVIGYRCRVGKLIGTSELYCTKDGTWSAPPPECKDIKCPYPKVQYAQMTRGIRMPLEFGDSVTFVCFRGMVMNGPGTVTCSLDGTWTPALPTCQYRRY
;
A
#
# COMPACT_ATOMS: atom_id res chain seq x y z
N MET A 1 -77.97 -64.60 -10.66
CA MET A 1 -78.61 -63.37 -10.17
C MET A 1 -77.55 -62.50 -9.52
N ASN A 2 -77.33 -61.31 -10.12
CA ASN A 2 -76.99 -59.99 -9.53
C ASN A 2 -75.99 -59.90 -8.36
N LEU A 3 -74.87 -59.16 -8.49
CA LEU A 3 -74.75 -57.69 -8.35
C LEU A 3 -75.21 -57.24 -6.94
N VAL A 4 -74.55 -56.40 -6.12
CA VAL A 4 -73.42 -55.46 -6.26
C VAL A 4 -73.22 -54.78 -4.89
N TYR A 5 -72.00 -54.26 -4.60
CA TYR A 5 -71.56 -53.13 -3.73
C TYR A 5 -72.43 -52.60 -2.56
N ASN A 6 -71.98 -51.94 -1.48
CA ASN A 6 -70.77 -51.28 -0.94
C ASN A 6 -71.17 -50.97 0.54
N VAL A 7 -70.31 -50.75 1.53
CA VAL A 7 -69.71 -49.44 1.89
C VAL A 7 -68.94 -49.69 3.21
N VAL A 8 -67.68 -49.26 3.32
CA VAL A 8 -67.02 -49.02 4.61
C VAL A 8 -66.30 -47.66 4.55
N PHE A 9 -66.55 -46.83 5.56
CA PHE A 9 -66.10 -45.45 5.69
C PHE A 9 -64.78 -45.37 6.50
N PHE A 10 -63.77 -44.72 5.89
CA PHE A 10 -62.73 -43.83 6.44
C PHE A 10 -61.74 -44.33 7.52
N LEU A 11 -60.45 -44.17 7.21
CA LEU A 11 -59.55 -43.36 8.05
C LEU A 11 -58.33 -42.87 7.26
N SER A 12 -58.14 -41.56 7.36
CA SER A 12 -57.14 -40.70 6.74
C SER A 12 -55.70 -41.01 7.18
N LEU A 13 -54.80 -41.22 6.22
CA LEU A 13 -53.37 -40.95 6.38
C LEU A 13 -52.91 -40.03 5.26
N ALA A 14 -52.73 -38.75 5.61
CA ALA A 14 -52.01 -37.78 4.81
C ALA A 14 -50.52 -38.13 4.80
N LEU A 15 -50.10 -38.95 3.84
CA LEU A 15 -48.69 -39.04 3.45
C LEU A 15 -48.38 -37.84 2.56
N HIS A 16 -47.67 -36.87 3.14
CA HIS A 16 -47.01 -35.81 2.40
C HIS A 16 -46.09 -36.46 1.37
N ALA A 17 -46.52 -36.47 0.10
CA ALA A 17 -45.59 -36.58 -1.00
C ALA A 17 -44.69 -35.34 -0.92
N SER A 18 -43.48 -35.53 -0.39
CA SER A 18 -42.41 -34.55 -0.52
C SER A 18 -42.22 -34.33 -2.01
N ALA A 19 -42.74 -33.22 -2.53
CA ALA A 19 -42.41 -32.76 -3.86
C ALA A 19 -40.88 -32.66 -3.91
N GLN A 20 -40.23 -33.58 -4.64
CA GLN A 20 -38.82 -33.47 -4.95
C GLN A 20 -38.65 -32.18 -5.75
N VAL A 21 -38.19 -31.14 -5.05
CA VAL A 21 -37.72 -29.88 -5.64
C VAL A 21 -36.74 -30.26 -6.75
N PRO A 22 -36.87 -29.71 -7.97
CA PRO A 22 -36.09 -30.15 -9.11
C PRO A 22 -34.60 -30.02 -8.83
N SER A 23 -33.87 -31.13 -8.92
CA SER A 23 -32.41 -31.23 -8.78
C SER A 23 -31.66 -30.69 -10.01
N LYS A 24 -32.21 -29.64 -10.62
CA LYS A 24 -31.73 -29.07 -11.87
C LYS A 24 -31.26 -27.63 -11.65
N CYS A 25 -30.14 -27.26 -12.24
CA CYS A 25 -29.59 -25.91 -12.18
C CYS A 25 -30.05 -25.09 -13.40
N GLY A 26 -30.27 -23.79 -13.18
CA GLY A 26 -30.52 -22.83 -14.24
C GLY A 26 -29.25 -22.47 -15.02
N ALA A 27 -29.25 -21.33 -15.71
CA ALA A 27 -28.08 -20.84 -16.43
C ALA A 27 -26.82 -20.78 -15.52
N PRO A 28 -25.63 -21.14 -16.04
CA PRO A 28 -24.38 -21.03 -15.29
C PRO A 28 -24.10 -19.57 -14.88
N PRO A 29 -23.55 -19.30 -13.69
CA PRO A 29 -23.22 -17.95 -13.27
C PRO A 29 -22.11 -17.34 -14.14
N SER A 30 -22.13 -16.03 -14.38
CA SER A 30 -20.99 -15.33 -14.98
C SER A 30 -19.94 -15.03 -13.91
N TYR A 31 -18.66 -15.19 -14.26
CA TYR A 31 -17.54 -14.83 -13.40
C TYR A 31 -16.67 -13.77 -14.12
N PRO A 32 -16.10 -12.79 -13.40
CA PRO A 32 -15.26 -11.75 -13.99
C PRO A 32 -14.11 -12.32 -14.82
N HIS A 33 -13.87 -11.73 -16.00
CA HIS A 33 -12.75 -12.10 -16.89
C HIS A 33 -12.76 -13.57 -17.35
N THR A 34 -13.93 -14.22 -17.34
CA THR A 34 -14.13 -15.59 -17.85
C THR A 34 -15.16 -15.63 -18.96
N GLN A 35 -15.09 -16.67 -19.79
CA GLN A 35 -16.07 -17.01 -20.83
C GLN A 35 -16.40 -18.51 -20.72
N ILE A 36 -17.63 -18.89 -21.06
CA ILE A 36 -18.03 -20.29 -21.11
C ILE A 36 -17.52 -20.87 -22.43
N GLU A 37 -16.80 -22.01 -22.35
CA GLU A 37 -16.10 -22.62 -23.49
C GLU A 37 -17.10 -23.14 -24.55
N ASP A 38 -18.28 -23.62 -24.11
CA ASP A 38 -19.40 -24.04 -24.97
C ASP A 38 -20.74 -23.64 -24.34
N MET A 39 -21.41 -22.62 -24.89
CA MET A 39 -22.67 -22.11 -24.35
C MET A 39 -23.84 -23.04 -24.69
N LYS A 40 -24.09 -24.06 -23.87
CA LYS A 40 -25.32 -24.86 -23.95
C LYS A 40 -26.49 -24.09 -23.32
N LYS A 41 -27.44 -23.64 -24.13
CA LYS A 41 -28.72 -23.07 -23.66
C LYS A 41 -29.58 -24.21 -23.08
N GLY A 42 -29.95 -24.14 -21.80
CA GLY A 42 -30.88 -25.11 -21.21
C GLY A 42 -30.82 -25.25 -19.69
N ILE A 43 -31.62 -26.20 -19.19
CA ILE A 43 -31.69 -26.61 -17.80
C ILE A 43 -30.66 -27.73 -17.57
N PHE A 44 -29.79 -27.59 -16.57
CA PHE A 44 -28.69 -28.52 -16.31
C PHE A 44 -29.07 -29.55 -15.25
N GLY A 45 -28.91 -30.83 -15.57
CA GLY A 45 -29.19 -31.93 -14.64
C GLY A 45 -28.14 -32.04 -13.52
N HIS A 46 -28.49 -32.72 -12.44
CA HIS A 46 -27.56 -33.10 -11.38
C HIS A 46 -26.29 -33.73 -11.99
N VAL A 47 -25.12 -33.38 -11.46
CA VAL A 47 -23.78 -33.77 -11.90
C VAL A 47 -23.26 -33.25 -13.24
N GLN A 48 -24.05 -32.52 -14.03
CA GLN A 48 -23.56 -31.88 -15.26
C GLN A 48 -22.55 -30.78 -14.96
N LYS A 49 -21.53 -30.68 -15.82
CA LYS A 49 -20.43 -29.71 -15.70
C LYS A 49 -20.47 -28.69 -16.82
N VAL A 50 -20.04 -27.47 -16.51
CA VAL A 50 -19.82 -26.40 -17.47
C VAL A 50 -18.37 -25.94 -17.34
N LEU A 51 -17.68 -25.83 -18.48
CA LEU A 51 -16.29 -25.39 -18.54
C LEU A 51 -16.20 -23.89 -18.84
N TYR A 52 -15.27 -23.25 -18.16
CA TYR A 52 -14.91 -21.86 -18.34
C TYR A 52 -13.48 -21.78 -18.89
N ARG A 53 -13.24 -20.73 -19.67
CA ARG A 53 -11.92 -20.29 -20.09
C ARG A 53 -11.76 -18.81 -19.71
N CYS A 54 -10.54 -18.32 -19.68
CA CYS A 54 -10.33 -16.89 -19.49
C CYS A 54 -10.83 -16.12 -20.72
N ALA A 55 -11.35 -14.91 -20.48
CA ALA A 55 -11.68 -13.99 -21.55
C ALA A 55 -10.41 -13.57 -22.32
N GLU A 56 -10.59 -13.05 -23.54
CA GLU A 56 -9.47 -12.57 -24.36
C GLU A 56 -8.60 -11.57 -23.59
N GLY A 57 -7.27 -11.74 -23.64
CA GLY A 57 -6.32 -10.95 -22.87
C GLY A 57 -6.08 -11.40 -21.43
N TYR A 58 -6.63 -12.54 -21.01
CA TYR A 58 -6.41 -13.13 -19.68
C TYR A 58 -5.91 -14.58 -19.76
N THR A 59 -5.06 -14.98 -18.83
CA THR A 59 -4.50 -16.34 -18.68
C THR A 59 -4.93 -16.98 -17.38
N GLN A 60 -5.17 -18.30 -17.43
CA GLN A 60 -5.47 -19.06 -16.22
C GLN A 60 -4.22 -19.17 -15.36
N ASN A 61 -4.28 -18.68 -14.11
CA ASN A 61 -3.17 -18.81 -13.17
C ASN A 61 -3.31 -20.10 -12.34
N SER A 62 -4.45 -20.31 -11.67
CA SER A 62 -4.68 -21.52 -10.86
C SER A 62 -6.17 -21.89 -10.76
N GLY A 63 -6.48 -23.03 -10.16
CA GLY A 63 -7.85 -23.47 -9.86
C GLY A 63 -8.53 -24.33 -10.94
N ILE A 64 -9.75 -24.79 -10.64
CA ILE A 64 -10.51 -25.73 -11.49
C ILE A 64 -11.45 -24.93 -12.41
N ARG A 65 -11.27 -25.13 -13.72
CA ARG A 65 -12.01 -24.43 -14.79
C ARG A 65 -13.44 -24.91 -15.04
N SER A 66 -14.02 -25.68 -14.14
CA SER A 66 -15.37 -26.25 -14.31
C SER A 66 -16.21 -26.15 -13.06
N ILE A 67 -17.48 -25.80 -13.22
CA ILE A 67 -18.49 -25.89 -12.16
C ILE A 67 -19.43 -27.07 -12.41
N LYS A 68 -20.01 -27.62 -11.35
CA LYS A 68 -20.90 -28.78 -11.38
C LYS A 68 -22.25 -28.44 -10.74
N CYS A 69 -23.34 -28.94 -11.31
CA CYS A 69 -24.67 -28.80 -10.69
C CYS A 69 -24.84 -29.85 -9.57
N GLN A 70 -25.08 -29.39 -8.33
CA GLN A 70 -25.32 -30.22 -7.14
C GLN A 70 -26.58 -29.75 -6.42
N ALA A 71 -27.57 -30.65 -6.32
CA ALA A 71 -28.87 -30.38 -5.67
C ALA A 71 -29.52 -29.02 -6.04
N GLY A 72 -29.50 -28.66 -7.33
CA GLY A 72 -30.09 -27.41 -7.83
C GLY A 72 -29.23 -26.16 -7.66
N LYS A 73 -27.99 -26.28 -7.17
CA LYS A 73 -27.02 -25.18 -7.06
C LYS A 73 -25.73 -25.48 -7.81
N TRP A 74 -25.12 -24.44 -8.38
CA TRP A 74 -23.79 -24.54 -8.98
C TRP A 74 -22.70 -24.53 -7.91
N THR A 75 -21.71 -25.43 -8.03
CA THR A 75 -20.47 -25.31 -7.24
C THR A 75 -19.73 -24.02 -7.63
N GLN A 76 -18.98 -23.46 -6.70
CA GLN A 76 -18.19 -22.25 -6.94
C GLN A 76 -17.04 -22.52 -7.94
N LEU A 77 -16.87 -21.63 -8.92
CA LEU A 77 -15.68 -21.61 -9.77
C LEU A 77 -14.45 -21.21 -8.94
N THR A 78 -13.39 -22.01 -9.00
CA THR A 78 -12.13 -21.75 -8.29
C THR A 78 -11.01 -21.27 -9.21
N MET A 79 -11.24 -21.30 -10.53
CA MET A 79 -10.31 -20.80 -11.53
C MET A 79 -10.12 -19.28 -11.40
N THR A 80 -8.86 -18.83 -11.42
CA THR A 80 -8.49 -17.41 -11.49
C THR A 80 -7.89 -17.06 -12.84
N CYS A 81 -8.30 -15.90 -13.38
CA CYS A 81 -7.83 -15.35 -14.64
C CYS A 81 -7.05 -14.06 -14.37
N GLU A 82 -5.79 -14.03 -14.78
CA GLU A 82 -4.90 -12.88 -14.64
C GLU A 82 -4.70 -12.22 -16.00
N LYS A 83 -4.64 -10.88 -16.02
CA LYS A 83 -4.46 -10.12 -17.25
C LYS A 83 -3.07 -10.44 -17.82
N LYS A 84 -3.00 -10.80 -19.11
CA LYS A 84 -1.72 -11.12 -19.78
C LYS A 84 -0.78 -9.92 -19.70
N ASN A 85 0.47 -10.18 -19.33
CA ASN A 85 1.54 -9.21 -19.27
C ASN A 85 2.53 -9.50 -20.41
N CYS A 86 2.75 -8.52 -21.30
CA CYS A 86 3.68 -8.65 -22.43
C CYS A 86 5.15 -8.38 -22.07
N GLY A 87 5.43 -7.91 -20.85
CA GLY A 87 6.78 -7.56 -20.42
C GLY A 87 7.36 -6.39 -21.21
N SER A 88 8.65 -6.44 -21.53
CA SER A 88 9.34 -5.40 -22.31
C SER A 88 8.97 -5.45 -23.81
N ALA A 89 8.76 -4.27 -24.40
CA ALA A 89 8.57 -4.05 -25.83
C ALA A 89 9.89 -4.11 -26.62
N GLY A 90 10.97 -4.61 -26.03
CA GLY A 90 12.28 -4.76 -26.65
C GLY A 90 13.17 -3.52 -26.48
N GLU A 91 14.40 -3.61 -26.98
CA GLU A 91 15.40 -2.54 -26.88
C GLU A 91 15.35 -1.67 -28.14
N LEU A 92 15.25 -0.35 -27.95
CA LEU A 92 15.28 0.65 -29.02
C LEU A 92 16.64 1.34 -29.00
N PHE A 93 17.50 1.07 -29.97
CA PHE A 93 18.83 1.70 -30.03
C PHE A 93 18.70 3.19 -30.38
N ASN A 94 19.43 4.07 -29.66
CA ASN A 94 19.31 5.53 -29.76
C ASN A 94 17.88 6.07 -29.47
N GLY A 95 17.13 5.35 -28.64
CA GLY A 95 15.82 5.76 -28.15
C GLY A 95 15.39 4.96 -26.93
N TYR A 96 14.13 5.10 -26.53
CA TYR A 96 13.51 4.31 -25.49
C TYR A 96 12.00 4.15 -25.74
N PHE A 97 11.38 3.17 -25.08
CA PHE A 97 9.93 3.03 -25.07
C PHE A 97 9.31 3.70 -23.84
N HIS A 98 8.38 4.60 -24.06
CA HIS A 98 7.51 5.15 -23.01
C HIS A 98 6.26 4.27 -22.87
N TYR A 99 6.17 3.52 -21.76
CA TYR A 99 5.09 2.57 -21.52
C TYR A 99 3.90 3.24 -20.85
N MET A 100 2.71 3.11 -21.45
CA MET A 100 1.43 3.43 -20.79
C MET A 100 0.92 2.27 -19.92
N GLY A 101 1.59 1.11 -20.00
CA GLY A 101 1.32 -0.12 -19.28
C GLY A 101 1.99 -1.31 -19.98
N ALA A 102 1.94 -2.49 -19.37
CA ALA A 102 2.54 -3.72 -19.91
C ALA A 102 1.54 -4.87 -20.05
N PHE A 103 0.25 -4.61 -19.82
CA PHE A 103 -0.79 -5.61 -19.87
C PHE A 103 -1.57 -5.56 -21.19
N PHE A 104 -2.31 -6.63 -21.49
CA PHE A 104 -3.08 -6.74 -22.73
C PHE A 104 -3.93 -5.48 -23.03
N GLY A 105 -3.74 -4.92 -24.22
CA GLY A 105 -4.35 -3.67 -24.68
C GLY A 105 -3.53 -2.40 -24.44
N ASP A 106 -2.50 -2.45 -23.57
CA ASP A 106 -1.67 -1.28 -23.25
C ASP A 106 -0.70 -0.96 -24.41
N LYS A 107 -0.26 0.30 -24.48
CA LYS A 107 0.65 0.81 -25.52
C LYS A 107 2.03 1.14 -24.96
N ALA A 108 3.05 0.94 -25.78
CA ALA A 108 4.41 1.42 -25.56
C ALA A 108 4.82 2.30 -26.76
N ASN A 109 5.03 3.60 -26.53
CA ASN A 109 5.38 4.56 -27.56
C ASN A 109 6.90 4.63 -27.71
N ALA A 110 7.40 4.56 -28.94
CA ALA A 110 8.82 4.68 -29.25
C ALA A 110 9.22 6.15 -29.30
N VAL A 111 10.28 6.50 -28.58
CA VAL A 111 10.83 7.86 -28.52
C VAL A 111 12.31 7.78 -28.88
N CYS A 112 12.72 8.52 -29.90
CA CYS A 112 14.14 8.63 -30.26
C CYS A 112 14.82 9.72 -29.44
N ASN A 113 16.11 9.51 -29.18
CA ASN A 113 16.96 10.53 -28.56
C ASN A 113 17.16 11.71 -29.54
N GLU A 114 17.53 12.86 -29.00
CA GLU A 114 17.77 14.08 -29.78
C GLU A 114 18.78 13.84 -30.92
N GLY A 115 18.45 14.30 -32.13
CA GLY A 115 19.26 14.09 -33.34
C GLY A 115 18.91 12.82 -34.14
N PHE A 116 18.01 11.98 -33.65
CA PHE A 116 17.55 10.77 -34.35
C PHE A 116 16.08 10.85 -34.70
N THR A 117 15.72 10.35 -35.89
CA THR A 117 14.35 10.29 -36.37
C THR A 117 13.82 8.87 -36.30
N LEU A 118 12.58 8.72 -35.79
CA LEU A 118 11.93 7.42 -35.68
C LEU A 118 11.50 6.91 -37.06
N LYS A 119 11.87 5.68 -37.38
CA LYS A 119 11.44 4.95 -38.57
C LYS A 119 10.73 3.67 -38.16
N GLY A 120 9.48 3.54 -38.62
CA GLY A 120 8.59 2.45 -38.24
C GLY A 120 7.37 2.96 -37.47
N MET A 121 6.66 2.04 -36.80
CA MET A 121 5.48 2.39 -36.02
C MET A 121 5.86 3.10 -34.73
N GLU A 122 5.21 4.24 -34.45
CA GLU A 122 5.46 5.08 -33.26
C GLU A 122 5.05 4.42 -31.94
N TYR A 123 4.30 3.33 -31.98
CA TYR A 123 3.92 2.59 -30.79
C TYR A 123 3.75 1.10 -31.09
N ARG A 124 3.89 0.29 -30.04
CA ARG A 124 3.55 -1.14 -30.02
C ARG A 124 2.39 -1.35 -29.04
N ILE A 125 1.52 -2.31 -29.32
CA ILE A 125 0.37 -2.65 -28.46
C ILE A 125 0.56 -4.07 -27.92
N CYS A 126 0.34 -4.26 -26.62
CA CYS A 126 0.37 -5.59 -26.01
C CYS A 126 -0.86 -6.40 -26.48
N LYS A 127 -0.61 -7.40 -27.35
CA LYS A 127 -1.61 -8.32 -27.89
C LYS A 127 -1.46 -9.70 -27.25
N ASP A 128 -2.31 -10.64 -27.67
CA ASP A 128 -2.37 -11.99 -27.10
C ASP A 128 -1.07 -12.80 -27.31
N SER A 129 -0.30 -12.41 -28.32
CA SER A 129 0.99 -12.96 -28.74
C SER A 129 2.21 -12.15 -28.28
N GLY A 130 2.03 -11.18 -27.37
CA GLY A 130 3.07 -10.22 -27.00
C GLY A 130 2.92 -8.86 -27.68
N TRP A 131 3.96 -8.03 -27.62
CA TRP A 131 3.98 -6.71 -28.26
C TRP A 131 3.85 -6.83 -29.78
N SER A 132 2.92 -6.05 -30.35
CA SER A 132 2.63 -6.09 -31.78
C SER A 132 3.72 -5.44 -32.63
N GLY A 133 3.87 -5.91 -33.88
CA GLY A 133 4.76 -5.30 -34.87
C GLY A 133 6.24 -5.53 -34.58
N GLU A 134 7.10 -5.06 -35.47
CA GLU A 134 8.55 -5.05 -35.29
C GLU A 134 8.98 -3.86 -34.42
N ILE A 135 10.17 -3.93 -33.84
CA ILE A 135 10.75 -2.82 -33.07
C ILE A 135 11.17 -1.73 -34.07
N PRO A 136 10.70 -0.46 -33.93
CA PRO A 136 11.10 0.63 -34.81
C PRO A 136 12.59 0.98 -34.63
N THR A 137 13.16 1.77 -35.52
CA THR A 137 14.58 2.18 -35.47
C THR A 137 14.72 3.69 -35.40
N CYS A 138 15.71 4.17 -34.64
CA CYS A 138 16.09 5.58 -34.61
C CYS A 138 17.30 5.78 -35.52
N GLU A 139 17.10 6.41 -36.67
CA GLU A 139 18.15 6.67 -37.68
C GLU A 139 18.61 8.14 -37.61
N GLU A 140 19.91 8.41 -37.84
CA GLU A 140 20.43 9.78 -37.96
C GLU A 140 19.82 10.43 -39.20
N GLY A 141 18.89 11.37 -38.99
CA GLY A 141 18.09 11.99 -40.05
C GLY A 141 18.33 13.48 -40.13
N GLY A 142 18.96 13.91 -41.23
CA GLY A 142 19.19 15.31 -41.58
C GLY A 142 17.93 16.07 -42.02
N GLU A 143 18.10 17.39 -42.12
CA GLU A 143 17.16 18.48 -42.46
C GLU A 143 15.76 18.13 -42.99
N PRO A 144 14.68 18.71 -42.41
CA PRO A 144 13.33 18.50 -42.90
C PRO A 144 13.01 19.42 -44.10
N GLN A 145 12.71 18.80 -45.26
CA GLN A 145 11.99 19.47 -46.34
C GLN A 145 10.49 19.55 -46.01
N VAL A 146 9.99 20.78 -45.92
CA VAL A 146 8.57 21.09 -45.73
C VAL A 146 7.84 20.98 -47.06
N VAL A 147 6.89 20.04 -47.15
CA VAL A 147 5.81 20.06 -48.14
C VAL A 147 4.51 20.28 -47.35
N PRO A 148 3.60 21.20 -47.74
CA PRO A 148 2.47 21.54 -46.89
C PRO A 148 1.48 20.37 -46.82
N ALA A 149 1.24 19.88 -45.61
CA ALA A 149 0.14 18.96 -45.34
C ALA A 149 -1.20 19.71 -45.45
N GLU A 150 -2.20 19.08 -46.09
CA GLU A 150 -3.57 19.61 -46.08
C GLU A 150 -4.06 19.74 -44.64
N VAL A 151 -4.61 20.90 -44.30
CA VAL A 151 -5.11 21.17 -42.94
C VAL A 151 -6.40 20.39 -42.71
N THR A 152 -6.38 19.45 -41.77
CA THR A 152 -7.51 18.59 -41.40
C THR A 152 -7.63 18.47 -39.89
N CYS A 153 -8.84 18.30 -39.38
CA CYS A 153 -9.10 18.04 -37.96
C CYS A 153 -9.24 16.53 -37.70
N PRO A 154 -8.62 16.00 -36.64
CA PRO A 154 -8.87 14.62 -36.20
C PRO A 154 -10.28 14.48 -35.62
N ALA A 155 -10.82 13.26 -35.56
CA ALA A 155 -12.09 13.02 -34.90
C ALA A 155 -12.08 13.56 -33.44
N PRO A 156 -13.06 14.39 -33.04
CA PRO A 156 -13.10 15.02 -31.73
C PRO A 156 -13.25 13.97 -30.62
N SER A 157 -12.23 13.88 -29.76
CA SER A 157 -12.17 12.92 -28.66
C SER A 157 -12.71 13.53 -27.36
N VAL A 158 -14.02 13.51 -27.19
CA VAL A 158 -14.68 13.95 -25.95
C VAL A 158 -15.10 12.75 -25.10
N ALA A 159 -14.51 12.61 -23.91
CA ALA A 159 -14.81 11.53 -22.98
C ALA A 159 -16.30 11.53 -22.58
N ASN A 160 -16.88 10.34 -22.39
CA ASN A 160 -18.30 10.17 -22.01
C ASN A 160 -19.28 10.79 -23.03
N SER A 161 -18.96 10.73 -24.33
CA SER A 161 -19.86 11.09 -25.43
C SER A 161 -20.30 9.85 -26.23
N VAL A 162 -21.52 9.87 -26.78
CA VAL A 162 -22.08 8.77 -27.59
C VAL A 162 -22.37 9.28 -29.00
N LYS A 163 -21.54 8.80 -29.92
CA LYS A 163 -21.65 8.79 -31.39
C LYS A 163 -21.42 10.14 -32.11
N LEU A 164 -20.27 10.21 -32.79
CA LEU A 164 -20.08 11.00 -34.01
C LEU A 164 -20.89 10.39 -35.15
N SER A 165 -21.61 11.23 -35.92
CA SER A 165 -22.23 10.81 -37.17
C SER A 165 -21.16 10.29 -38.13
N GLU A 166 -21.26 9.00 -38.47
CA GLU A 166 -20.53 8.27 -39.51
C GLU A 166 -19.01 8.15 -39.35
N THR A 167 -18.51 6.98 -39.76
CA THR A 167 -17.14 6.47 -39.61
C THR A 167 -16.16 7.26 -40.48
N VAL A 168 -15.80 8.46 -40.06
CA VAL A 168 -14.78 9.30 -40.71
C VAL A 168 -13.70 9.64 -39.69
N SER A 169 -12.46 9.25 -39.96
CA SER A 169 -11.32 9.45 -39.05
C SER A 169 -10.69 10.84 -39.15
N VAL A 170 -10.96 11.59 -40.24
CA VAL A 170 -10.34 12.88 -40.57
C VAL A 170 -11.38 13.82 -41.20
N TYR A 171 -11.47 15.04 -40.69
CA TYR A 171 -12.44 16.07 -41.10
C TYR A 171 -11.74 17.22 -41.82
N ARG A 172 -12.33 17.72 -42.90
CA ARG A 172 -11.80 18.86 -43.66
C ARG A 172 -12.29 20.18 -43.06
N VAL A 173 -11.58 21.27 -43.35
CA VAL A 173 -11.97 22.62 -42.94
C VAL A 173 -13.42 22.89 -43.37
N ARG A 174 -14.27 23.35 -42.43
CA ARG A 174 -15.74 23.55 -42.51
C ARG A 174 -16.62 22.33 -42.28
N ASP A 175 -16.08 21.13 -42.13
CA ASP A 175 -16.89 19.99 -41.70
C ASP A 175 -17.40 20.23 -40.27
N SER A 176 -18.65 19.85 -40.00
CA SER A 176 -19.25 20.02 -38.68
C SER A 176 -19.71 18.71 -38.08
N VAL A 177 -19.49 18.55 -36.77
CA VAL A 177 -19.88 17.38 -35.98
C VAL A 177 -20.77 17.84 -34.83
N THR A 178 -21.82 17.08 -34.57
CA THR A 178 -22.65 17.26 -33.37
C THR A 178 -22.25 16.24 -32.30
N LEU A 179 -21.96 16.72 -31.10
CA LEU A 179 -21.61 15.90 -29.93
C LEU A 179 -22.81 15.73 -29.01
N VAL A 180 -22.99 14.50 -28.53
CA VAL A 180 -24.02 14.14 -27.55
C VAL A 180 -23.34 13.36 -26.42
N CYS A 181 -23.59 13.73 -25.18
CA CYS A 181 -23.03 13.03 -24.02
C CYS A 181 -23.72 11.68 -23.76
N SER A 182 -22.99 10.74 -23.19
CA SER A 182 -23.55 9.48 -22.69
C SER A 182 -24.55 9.73 -21.57
N GLU A 183 -25.48 8.80 -21.38
CA GLU A 183 -26.48 8.85 -20.30
C GLU A 183 -25.83 9.12 -18.94
N GLY A 184 -26.34 10.11 -18.19
CA GLY A 184 -25.78 10.56 -16.90
C GLY A 184 -24.77 11.72 -16.97
N PHE A 185 -24.48 12.24 -18.17
CA PHE A 185 -23.57 13.37 -18.37
C PHE A 185 -24.26 14.51 -19.15
N LEU A 186 -24.05 15.75 -18.71
CA LEU A 186 -24.53 16.97 -19.36
C LEU A 186 -23.40 17.62 -20.16
N LEU A 187 -23.72 18.04 -21.39
CA LEU A 187 -22.79 18.73 -22.27
C LEU A 187 -22.59 20.17 -21.79
N THR A 188 -21.35 20.49 -21.44
CA THR A 188 -20.91 21.82 -21.05
C THR A 188 -20.01 22.36 -22.16
N GLY A 189 -20.51 23.32 -22.93
CA GLY A 189 -19.82 23.87 -24.10
C GLY A 189 -20.67 23.84 -25.37
N ALA A 190 -20.03 23.97 -26.53
CA ALA A 190 -20.71 23.97 -27.82
C ALA A 190 -21.10 22.55 -28.24
N GLN A 191 -22.38 22.35 -28.55
CA GLN A 191 -22.90 21.03 -28.98
C GLN A 191 -22.46 20.69 -30.41
N GLN A 192 -22.21 21.69 -31.26
CA GLN A 192 -21.77 21.53 -32.64
C GLN A 192 -20.37 22.14 -32.80
N LEU A 193 -19.46 21.36 -33.35
CA LEU A 193 -18.07 21.73 -33.63
C LEU A 193 -17.85 21.84 -35.13
N THR A 194 -17.06 22.82 -35.56
CA THR A 194 -16.66 22.99 -36.96
C THR A 194 -15.14 22.93 -37.08
N CYS A 195 -14.60 22.21 -38.06
CA CYS A 195 -13.16 22.17 -38.29
C CYS A 195 -12.66 23.52 -38.84
N GLY A 196 -11.77 24.17 -38.08
CA GLY A 196 -11.20 25.47 -38.39
C GLY A 196 -10.09 25.41 -39.44
N PRO A 197 -9.75 26.57 -40.05
CA PRO A 197 -8.70 26.68 -41.07
C PRO A 197 -7.27 26.43 -40.55
N ASP A 198 -7.13 26.32 -39.22
CA ASP A 198 -5.93 25.98 -38.47
C ASP A 198 -5.85 24.49 -38.07
N GLY A 199 -6.85 23.68 -38.45
CA GLY A 199 -6.92 22.27 -38.10
C GLY A 199 -7.44 22.01 -36.68
N GLN A 200 -7.99 23.04 -36.03
CA GLN A 200 -8.58 22.94 -34.70
C GLN A 200 -10.10 23.00 -34.75
N TRP A 201 -10.76 22.28 -33.84
CA TRP A 201 -12.21 22.36 -33.69
C TRP A 201 -12.60 23.71 -33.06
N GLN A 202 -13.56 24.38 -33.69
CA GLN A 202 -14.08 25.66 -33.24
C GLN A 202 -15.62 25.55 -33.08
N PRO A 203 -16.18 25.92 -31.91
CA PRO A 203 -15.50 26.35 -30.67
C PRO A 203 -14.67 25.24 -30.02
N GLU A 204 -13.95 25.54 -28.93
CA GLU A 204 -13.20 24.53 -28.17
C GLU A 204 -14.06 23.31 -27.80
N LEU A 205 -13.42 22.14 -27.74
CA LEU A 205 -14.11 20.86 -27.49
C LEU A 205 -14.94 20.91 -26.19
N PRO A 206 -16.24 20.53 -26.23
CA PRO A 206 -17.10 20.56 -25.05
C PRO A 206 -16.75 19.43 -24.07
N LEU A 207 -17.19 19.59 -22.82
CA LEU A 207 -17.02 18.58 -21.77
C LEU A 207 -18.36 17.90 -21.45
N CYS A 208 -18.34 16.58 -21.38
CA CYS A 208 -19.43 15.81 -20.79
C CYS A 208 -19.17 15.66 -19.30
N LEU A 209 -19.79 16.53 -18.50
CA LEU A 209 -19.66 16.50 -17.04
C LEU A 209 -20.80 15.68 -16.44
N PRO A 210 -20.58 14.92 -15.36
CA PRO A 210 -21.66 14.22 -14.67
C PRO A 210 -22.77 15.20 -14.34
N SER A 211 -24.03 14.84 -14.58
CA SER A 211 -25.15 15.63 -14.08
C SER A 211 -25.16 15.51 -12.56
N VAL A 212 -24.47 16.42 -11.86
CA VAL A 212 -24.29 16.36 -10.41
C VAL A 212 -25.65 16.62 -9.75
N GLY A 213 -26.29 15.54 -9.30
CA GLY A 213 -27.11 15.60 -8.09
C GLY A 213 -26.20 15.93 -6.91
N GLU A 214 -26.62 16.86 -6.04
CA GLU A 214 -25.84 17.41 -4.93
C GLU A 214 -24.96 16.36 -4.22
N ILE A 215 -23.64 16.61 -4.14
CA ILE A 215 -22.70 15.76 -3.38
C ILE A 215 -23.09 15.83 -1.91
N THR A 216 -23.65 14.73 -1.42
CA THR A 216 -24.23 14.65 -0.08
C THR A 216 -23.76 13.40 0.64
N CYS A 217 -23.37 13.55 1.90
CA CYS A 217 -23.05 12.43 2.78
C CYS A 217 -24.34 11.92 3.43
N ASN A 218 -24.54 10.60 3.39
CA ASN A 218 -25.64 9.96 4.10
C ASN A 218 -25.46 10.08 5.61
N ALA A 219 -26.55 10.38 6.33
CA ALA A 219 -26.56 10.45 7.79
C ALA A 219 -26.09 9.11 8.40
N PRO A 220 -25.07 9.10 9.29
CA PRO A 220 -24.59 7.87 9.90
C PRO A 220 -25.68 7.19 10.73
N ASN A 221 -25.88 5.89 10.54
CA ASN A 221 -26.93 5.14 11.23
C ASN A 221 -26.70 5.16 12.77
N ALA A 222 -27.66 5.69 13.53
CA ALA A 222 -27.56 5.84 14.98
C ALA A 222 -28.10 4.59 15.70
N LYS A 223 -27.34 3.49 15.72
CA LYS A 223 -27.71 2.30 16.51
C LYS A 223 -26.83 2.14 17.78
N GLY A 224 -27.49 2.23 18.93
CA GLY A 224 -27.21 1.50 20.17
C GLY A 224 -26.10 2.00 21.11
N LYS A 225 -25.03 2.63 20.62
CA LYS A 225 -23.86 3.01 21.47
C LYS A 225 -23.30 4.42 21.24
N ARG A 226 -23.63 5.03 20.10
CA ARG A 226 -23.16 6.35 19.66
C ARG A 226 -24.28 7.39 19.78
N LEU A 227 -24.00 8.49 20.44
CA LEU A 227 -24.84 9.67 20.54
C LEU A 227 -24.38 10.67 19.47
N ILE A 228 -25.27 11.07 18.57
CA ILE A 228 -24.97 12.01 17.50
C ILE A 228 -25.66 13.33 17.82
N ASN A 229 -24.91 14.42 17.89
CA ASN A 229 -25.46 15.73 18.18
C ASN A 229 -25.78 16.45 16.86
N GLY A 230 -27.04 16.87 16.67
CA GLY A 230 -27.46 17.66 15.51
C GLY A 230 -27.54 16.85 14.21
N LEU A 231 -28.40 15.82 14.17
CA LEU A 231 -28.61 15.03 12.95
C LEU A 231 -29.32 15.88 11.88
N LYS A 232 -28.69 16.07 10.72
CA LYS A 232 -29.32 16.64 9.52
C LYS A 232 -29.85 15.51 8.64
N GLN A 233 -30.93 15.77 7.91
CA GLN A 233 -31.47 14.84 6.90
C GLN A 233 -30.47 14.59 5.76
N VAL A 234 -29.70 15.62 5.42
CA VAL A 234 -28.72 15.62 4.32
C VAL A 234 -27.52 16.47 4.74
N TYR A 235 -26.31 15.98 4.48
CA TYR A 235 -25.06 16.69 4.77
C TYR A 235 -24.35 17.05 3.47
N ARG A 236 -24.06 18.33 3.26
CA ARG A 236 -23.35 18.82 2.07
C ARG A 236 -21.84 18.81 2.31
N SER A 237 -21.05 18.84 1.24
CA SER A 237 -19.59 18.99 1.34
C SER A 237 -19.21 20.15 2.27
N GLY A 238 -18.37 19.89 3.27
CA GLY A 238 -17.97 20.85 4.31
C GLY A 238 -18.82 20.82 5.59
N ASP A 239 -20.01 20.20 5.57
CA ASP A 239 -20.78 20.00 6.80
C ASP A 239 -20.04 19.06 7.76
N SER A 240 -20.07 19.39 9.05
CA SER A 240 -19.45 18.59 10.10
C SER A 240 -20.47 18.02 11.07
N LEU A 241 -20.18 16.83 11.57
CA LEU A 241 -21.01 16.08 12.49
C LEU A 241 -20.18 15.66 13.70
N SER A 242 -20.72 15.87 14.90
CA SER A 242 -20.06 15.51 16.15
C SER A 242 -20.67 14.27 16.79
N PHE A 243 -19.81 13.44 17.39
CA PHE A 243 -20.17 12.21 18.07
C PHE A 243 -19.75 12.24 19.53
N SER A 244 -20.59 11.65 20.36
CA SER A 244 -20.26 11.25 21.72
C SER A 244 -20.68 9.80 21.93
N CYS A 245 -20.17 9.19 22.98
CA CYS A 245 -20.59 7.84 23.36
C CYS A 245 -21.59 7.90 24.49
N LYS A 246 -22.54 6.96 24.50
CA LYS A 246 -23.45 6.77 25.64
C LYS A 246 -22.63 6.45 26.89
N ASP A 247 -23.17 6.78 28.06
CA ASP A 247 -22.54 6.47 29.35
C ASP A 247 -21.99 5.03 29.37
N LEU A 248 -20.80 4.85 29.94
CA LEU A 248 -20.03 3.59 30.04
C LEU A 248 -19.20 3.18 28.81
N TYR A 249 -19.11 4.04 27.79
CA TYR A 249 -18.27 3.85 26.61
C TYR A 249 -17.33 5.05 26.41
N TYR A 250 -16.12 4.81 25.91
CA TYR A 250 -15.21 5.87 25.46
C TYR A 250 -15.13 5.88 23.93
N LEU A 251 -14.81 7.05 23.38
CA LEU A 251 -14.72 7.28 21.94
C LEU A 251 -13.30 6.97 21.47
N ASP A 252 -13.18 6.05 20.51
CA ASP A 252 -11.93 5.70 19.84
C ASP A 252 -11.95 6.28 18.42
N GLY A 253 -11.16 7.33 18.22
CA GLY A 253 -11.15 8.16 17.00
C GLY A 253 -11.61 9.61 17.23
N SER A 254 -11.72 10.39 16.15
CA SER A 254 -12.12 11.80 16.21
C SER A 254 -13.57 11.97 16.66
N ASN A 255 -13.81 12.95 17.53
CA ASN A 255 -15.17 13.33 17.97
C ASN A 255 -15.96 14.12 16.92
N THR A 256 -15.32 14.51 15.81
CA THR A 256 -15.93 15.27 14.73
C THR A 256 -15.48 14.70 13.39
N VAL A 257 -16.42 14.62 12.44
CA VAL A 257 -16.17 14.22 11.06
C VAL A 257 -16.76 15.25 10.11
N THR A 258 -16.13 15.43 8.96
CA THR A 258 -16.56 16.39 7.94
C THR A 258 -16.89 15.64 6.65
N CYS A 259 -17.98 16.04 5.99
CA CYS A 259 -18.36 15.49 4.70
C CYS A 259 -17.38 15.99 3.63
N GLY A 260 -16.60 15.08 3.08
CA GLY A 260 -15.63 15.35 2.03
C GLY A 260 -16.29 15.58 0.67
N VAL A 261 -15.51 16.17 -0.24
CA VAL A 261 -15.89 16.37 -1.65
C VAL A 261 -16.09 15.05 -2.41
N ASP A 262 -15.68 13.93 -1.81
CA ASP A 262 -15.87 12.55 -2.31
C ASP A 262 -17.15 11.89 -1.76
N GLY A 263 -17.98 12.63 -1.00
CA GLY A 263 -19.20 12.11 -0.37
C GLY A 263 -18.94 11.18 0.82
N LYS A 264 -17.72 11.17 1.38
CA LYS A 264 -17.36 10.34 2.55
C LYS A 264 -17.08 11.18 3.79
N TRP A 265 -17.33 10.56 4.95
CA TRP A 265 -17.00 11.14 6.24
C TRP A 265 -15.50 11.00 6.54
N THR A 266 -14.82 12.12 6.77
CA THR A 266 -13.39 12.16 7.07
C THR A 266 -13.13 12.92 8.38
N PRO A 267 -12.34 12.38 9.33
CA PRO A 267 -11.80 11.01 9.34
C PRO A 267 -12.92 9.95 9.49
N SER A 268 -12.59 8.67 9.34
CA SER A 268 -13.58 7.59 9.44
C SER A 268 -14.34 7.63 10.78
N LEU A 269 -15.62 7.25 10.76
CA LEU A 269 -16.52 7.29 11.93
C LEU A 269 -15.92 6.61 13.18
N ALA A 270 -15.76 7.38 14.26
CA ALA A 270 -15.23 6.90 15.53
C ALA A 270 -16.11 5.83 16.19
N GLN A 271 -15.47 4.91 16.91
CA GLN A 271 -16.13 3.77 17.56
C GLN A 271 -16.32 3.99 19.06
N CYS A 272 -17.43 3.51 19.62
CA CYS A 272 -17.68 3.55 21.06
C CYS A 272 -17.32 2.22 21.71
N ILE A 273 -16.24 2.21 22.48
CA ILE A 273 -15.68 1.02 23.13
C ILE A 273 -16.08 1.01 24.61
N GLN A 274 -16.54 -0.14 25.11
CA GLN A 274 -17.00 -0.26 26.49
C GLN A 274 -15.82 -0.34 27.46
N ILE A 275 -15.78 0.52 28.46
CA ILE A 275 -14.74 0.49 29.51
C ILE A 275 -15.00 -0.70 30.43
N LYS A 276 -14.04 -1.64 30.50
CA LYS A 276 -14.12 -2.84 31.35
C LYS A 276 -12.85 -3.02 32.18
N CYS A 277 -13.00 -3.40 33.44
CA CYS A 277 -11.88 -3.66 34.34
C CYS A 277 -11.37 -5.12 34.28
N PRO A 278 -10.08 -5.37 34.59
CA PRO A 278 -9.49 -6.70 34.64
C PRO A 278 -10.28 -7.69 35.49
N ILE A 279 -10.19 -8.98 35.15
CA ILE A 279 -10.81 -10.06 35.94
C ILE A 279 -10.11 -10.13 37.30
N LEU A 280 -10.88 -10.19 38.39
CA LEU A 280 -10.34 -10.31 39.75
C LEU A 280 -10.20 -11.79 40.12
N ASN A 281 -8.95 -12.21 40.33
CA ASN A 281 -8.62 -13.51 40.93
C ASN A 281 -8.16 -13.27 42.36
N ILE A 282 -9.01 -13.59 43.35
CA ILE A 282 -8.72 -13.41 44.77
C ILE A 282 -8.36 -14.76 45.37
N THR A 283 -7.11 -14.93 45.82
CA THR A 283 -6.67 -16.12 46.54
C THR A 283 -7.43 -16.24 47.87
N ASN A 284 -7.93 -17.43 48.19
CA ASN A 284 -8.71 -17.70 49.41
C ASN A 284 -9.97 -16.84 49.59
N GLY A 285 -10.50 -16.30 48.49
CA GLY A 285 -11.76 -15.57 48.47
C GLY A 285 -12.45 -15.63 47.12
N ARG A 286 -13.60 -14.99 47.02
CA ARG A 286 -14.36 -14.87 45.78
C ARG A 286 -14.92 -13.46 45.62
N PRO A 287 -14.86 -12.89 44.41
CA PRO A 287 -15.60 -11.67 44.09
C PRO A 287 -17.09 -11.97 43.84
N SER A 288 -17.95 -11.06 44.24
CA SER A 288 -19.37 -11.05 43.87
C SER A 288 -19.50 -10.52 42.45
N ILE A 289 -19.51 -11.40 41.45
CA ILE A 289 -19.53 -10.92 40.06
C ILE A 289 -20.96 -10.53 39.70
N LYS A 290 -21.21 -9.24 39.52
CA LYS A 290 -22.42 -8.75 38.84
C LYS A 290 -22.12 -8.12 37.48
N GLN A 291 -21.17 -7.18 37.33
CA GLN A 291 -20.63 -6.72 36.03
C GLN A 291 -19.20 -6.17 36.22
N ARG A 292 -18.37 -6.09 35.16
CA ARG A 292 -17.00 -5.51 35.19
C ARG A 292 -16.89 -4.23 34.35
N ARG A 293 -17.94 -3.42 34.34
CA ARG A 293 -18.06 -2.22 33.50
C ARG A 293 -17.73 -0.98 34.32
N PHE A 294 -17.36 0.12 33.69
CA PHE A 294 -17.15 1.39 34.40
C PHE A 294 -18.29 1.70 35.39
N GLY A 295 -17.92 2.10 36.62
CA GLY A 295 -18.88 2.42 37.68
C GLY A 295 -19.43 1.22 38.46
N SER A 296 -19.28 -0.02 37.96
CA SER A 296 -19.70 -1.20 38.71
C SER A 296 -18.81 -1.46 39.91
N ASP A 297 -19.40 -1.80 41.04
CA ASP A 297 -18.70 -2.25 42.22
C ASP A 297 -18.73 -3.79 42.35
N VAL A 298 -17.64 -4.34 42.87
CA VAL A 298 -17.46 -5.76 43.13
C VAL A 298 -17.13 -5.92 44.60
N THR A 299 -17.91 -6.73 45.32
CA THR A 299 -17.67 -7.06 46.72
C THR A 299 -16.82 -8.33 46.80
N ILE A 300 -15.75 -8.32 47.59
CA ILE A 300 -14.89 -9.48 47.81
C ILE A 300 -15.29 -10.13 49.14
N SER A 301 -15.43 -11.45 49.12
CA SER A 301 -15.72 -12.26 50.30
C SER A 301 -14.68 -13.36 50.47
N CYS A 302 -14.10 -13.50 51.65
CA CYS A 302 -13.12 -14.55 51.92
C CYS A 302 -13.78 -15.89 52.24
N PHE A 303 -13.09 -16.98 51.93
CA PHE A 303 -13.50 -18.32 52.36
C PHE A 303 -13.24 -18.49 53.86
N LYS A 304 -14.03 -19.35 54.52
CA LYS A 304 -14.00 -19.59 55.96
C LYS A 304 -12.55 -19.84 56.46
N GLY A 305 -12.16 -19.16 57.54
CA GLY A 305 -10.79 -19.21 58.11
C GLY A 305 -9.82 -18.14 57.58
N ASN A 306 -10.28 -17.24 56.71
CA ASN A 306 -9.49 -16.12 56.20
C ASN A 306 -10.20 -14.78 56.43
N LEU A 307 -9.45 -13.79 56.91
CA LEU A 307 -9.87 -12.41 57.14
C LEU A 307 -9.56 -11.54 55.91
N LEU A 308 -10.48 -10.65 55.54
CA LEU A 308 -10.28 -9.73 54.41
C LEU A 308 -9.45 -8.51 54.84
N LYS A 309 -8.26 -8.36 54.26
CA LYS A 309 -7.37 -7.21 54.44
C LYS A 309 -7.46 -6.28 53.23
N GLY A 310 -8.13 -5.15 53.41
CA GLY A 310 -8.34 -4.13 52.38
C GLY A 310 -9.81 -3.79 52.16
N ALA A 311 -10.10 -3.01 51.11
CA ALA A 311 -11.45 -2.56 50.81
C ALA A 311 -12.35 -3.74 50.37
N ALA A 312 -13.40 -4.03 51.14
CA ALA A 312 -14.30 -5.14 50.84
C ALA A 312 -15.09 -4.97 49.54
N ARG A 313 -15.20 -3.73 49.04
CA ARG A 313 -15.88 -3.39 47.81
C ARG A 313 -14.97 -2.49 46.99
N ILE A 314 -14.73 -2.86 45.73
CA ILE A 314 -13.88 -2.10 44.81
C ILE A 314 -14.67 -1.72 43.55
N LYS A 315 -14.41 -0.53 42.99
CA LYS A 315 -15.18 0.08 41.91
C LYS A 315 -14.33 0.21 40.64
N CYS A 316 -14.93 -0.11 39.50
CA CYS A 316 -14.27 0.00 38.20
C CYS A 316 -14.19 1.48 37.76
N SER A 317 -12.97 1.98 37.54
CA SER A 317 -12.66 3.38 37.22
C SER A 317 -12.77 3.68 35.72
N ARG A 318 -12.78 4.98 35.37
CA ARG A 318 -12.84 5.46 33.97
C ARG A 318 -11.55 5.13 33.20
N SER A 319 -10.44 4.90 33.90
CA SER A 319 -9.17 4.43 33.32
C SER A 319 -9.20 2.95 32.88
N GLY A 320 -10.26 2.20 33.19
CA GLY A 320 -10.29 0.74 32.97
C GLY A 320 -9.58 -0.06 34.06
N GLU A 321 -9.15 0.58 35.15
CA GLU A 321 -8.54 -0.07 36.31
C GLU A 321 -9.47 -0.07 37.53
N TRP A 322 -9.21 -0.96 38.49
CA TRP A 322 -9.91 -0.94 39.78
C TRP A 322 -9.43 0.25 40.60
N LYS A 323 -10.35 1.11 41.03
CA LYS A 323 -10.02 2.37 41.71
C LYS A 323 -9.31 2.12 43.04
N GLU A 324 -9.78 1.15 43.80
CA GLU A 324 -9.19 0.72 45.05
C GLU A 324 -8.21 -0.44 44.83
N LYS A 325 -7.16 -0.50 45.66
CA LYS A 325 -6.20 -1.61 45.64
C LYS A 325 -6.91 -2.93 45.93
N ILE A 326 -6.60 -3.97 45.15
CA ILE A 326 -7.25 -5.27 45.24
C ILE A 326 -7.01 -5.89 46.64
N PRO A 327 -8.06 -6.21 47.41
CA PRO A 327 -7.94 -6.70 48.79
C PRO A 327 -7.48 -8.16 48.83
N GLN A 328 -6.89 -8.57 49.95
CA GLN A 328 -6.33 -9.91 50.15
C GLN A 328 -7.07 -10.66 51.25
N CYS A 329 -7.31 -11.95 51.08
CA CYS A 329 -7.82 -12.82 52.13
C CYS A 329 -6.64 -13.51 52.83
N VAL A 330 -6.40 -13.14 54.09
CA VAL A 330 -5.28 -13.67 54.88
C VAL A 330 -5.80 -14.63 55.96
N PRO A 331 -5.13 -15.76 56.25
CA PRO A 331 -5.53 -16.66 57.33
C PRO A 331 -5.57 -15.93 58.67
N GLU A 332 -6.57 -16.23 59.49
CA GLU A 332 -6.73 -15.59 60.79
C GLU A 332 -5.74 -16.20 61.80
N GLY A 333 -4.62 -15.50 62.02
CA GLY A 333 -3.62 -15.81 63.04
C GLY A 333 -2.20 -16.06 62.48
N GLY A 334 -1.29 -15.13 62.73
CA GLY A 334 0.16 -15.35 62.66
C GLY A 334 0.95 -14.29 61.87
N GLU A 335 1.77 -13.53 62.60
CA GLU A 335 2.90 -12.71 62.12
C GLU A 335 4.12 -13.12 62.97
N PRO A 336 5.39 -12.91 62.57
CA PRO A 336 6.03 -13.03 61.25
C PRO A 336 7.11 -14.14 61.26
N GLN A 337 7.42 -14.79 60.12
CA GLN A 337 8.80 -15.09 59.68
C GLN A 337 8.91 -15.85 58.34
N VAL A 338 9.93 -15.42 57.57
CA VAL A 338 10.60 -16.01 56.39
C VAL A 338 9.76 -16.18 55.11
N VAL A 339 10.08 -15.33 54.12
CA VAL A 339 9.65 -15.44 52.72
C VAL A 339 10.19 -16.76 52.15
N PRO A 340 9.35 -17.68 51.62
CA PRO A 340 9.88 -18.79 50.84
C PRO A 340 10.35 -18.21 49.52
N ALA A 341 11.63 -18.42 49.18
CA ALA A 341 12.15 -18.12 47.87
C ALA A 341 11.21 -18.69 46.80
N GLU A 342 10.84 -17.88 45.80
CA GLU A 342 10.09 -18.37 44.66
C GLU A 342 10.85 -19.55 44.05
N VAL A 343 10.20 -20.72 44.04
CA VAL A 343 10.78 -21.93 43.46
C VAL A 343 11.03 -21.66 41.98
N THR A 344 12.31 -21.61 41.60
CA THR A 344 12.76 -21.25 40.27
C THR A 344 13.80 -22.27 39.81
N CYS A 345 13.83 -22.52 38.50
CA CYS A 345 14.84 -23.38 37.89
C CYS A 345 15.97 -22.51 37.33
N PRO A 346 17.24 -22.86 37.58
CA PRO A 346 18.36 -22.21 36.90
C PRO A 346 18.30 -22.53 35.41
N ALA A 347 18.84 -21.63 34.58
CA ALA A 347 18.92 -21.87 33.15
C ALA A 347 19.59 -23.23 32.88
N PRO A 348 18.98 -24.11 32.04
CA PRO A 348 19.47 -25.48 31.89
C PRO A 348 20.87 -25.47 31.29
N SER A 349 21.80 -26.19 31.91
CA SER A 349 23.19 -26.31 31.45
C SER A 349 23.41 -27.70 30.88
N VAL A 350 23.24 -27.81 29.56
CA VAL A 350 23.48 -29.05 28.81
C VAL A 350 24.67 -28.79 27.89
N ALA A 351 25.76 -29.54 28.10
CA ALA A 351 26.96 -29.42 27.28
C ALA A 351 26.62 -29.67 25.80
N ASN A 352 27.28 -28.95 24.88
CA ASN A 352 27.05 -29.08 23.44
C ASN A 352 25.59 -28.83 23.04
N SER A 353 24.93 -27.85 23.68
CA SER A 353 23.57 -27.44 23.36
C SER A 353 23.44 -25.92 23.10
N VAL A 354 22.41 -25.56 22.34
CA VAL A 354 21.98 -24.22 21.95
C VAL A 354 20.54 -24.03 22.44
N LYS A 355 20.26 -22.89 23.09
CA LYS A 355 18.92 -22.51 23.58
C LYS A 355 18.19 -21.68 22.52
N LEU A 356 16.93 -22.01 22.26
CA LEU A 356 16.11 -21.33 21.23
C LEU A 356 15.19 -20.21 21.75
N SER A 357 14.96 -20.11 23.06
CA SER A 357 14.20 -19.01 23.67
C SER A 357 15.14 -17.89 24.14
N GLU A 358 14.66 -16.63 24.17
CA GLU A 358 15.40 -15.43 24.61
C GLU A 358 16.19 -15.65 25.92
N THR A 359 17.29 -14.92 26.09
CA THR A 359 18.28 -15.05 27.18
C THR A 359 17.70 -14.66 28.54
N VAL A 360 16.95 -15.57 29.17
CA VAL A 360 16.44 -15.44 30.54
C VAL A 360 17.34 -16.27 31.47
N SER A 361 17.82 -15.66 32.57
CA SER A 361 18.75 -16.29 33.51
C SER A 361 18.07 -17.21 34.55
N VAL A 362 16.76 -17.04 34.79
CA VAL A 362 15.98 -17.74 35.83
C VAL A 362 14.56 -18.05 35.32
N TYR A 363 14.10 -19.29 35.51
CA TYR A 363 12.80 -19.77 35.00
C TYR A 363 11.84 -20.07 36.14
N ARG A 364 10.57 -19.68 36.00
CA ARG A 364 9.50 -19.93 36.97
C ARG A 364 8.83 -21.27 36.73
N VAL A 365 8.18 -21.83 37.74
CA VAL A 365 7.41 -23.08 37.62
C VAL A 365 6.42 -23.00 36.46
N ARG A 366 6.42 -24.01 35.58
CA ARG A 366 5.69 -24.12 34.29
C ARG A 366 6.30 -23.38 33.10
N ASP A 367 7.35 -22.58 33.28
CA ASP A 367 8.11 -22.06 32.15
C ASP A 367 8.75 -23.24 31.42
N SER A 368 8.78 -23.14 30.09
CA SER A 368 9.35 -24.18 29.25
C SER A 368 10.40 -23.65 28.31
N VAL A 369 11.45 -24.46 28.14
CA VAL A 369 12.61 -24.15 27.31
C VAL A 369 12.86 -25.30 26.36
N THR A 370 13.18 -24.96 25.11
CA THR A 370 13.52 -25.93 24.08
C THR A 370 15.03 -25.94 23.88
N LEU A 371 15.63 -27.10 24.05
CA LEU A 371 17.05 -27.33 23.86
C LEU A 371 17.31 -28.04 22.53
N VAL A 372 18.33 -27.59 21.81
CA VAL A 372 18.83 -28.24 20.59
C VAL A 372 20.32 -28.46 20.74
N CYS A 373 20.86 -29.59 20.29
CA CYS A 373 22.29 -29.82 20.38
C CYS A 373 23.07 -29.01 19.34
N SER A 374 24.30 -28.63 19.68
CA SER A 374 25.25 -28.08 18.72
C SER A 374 25.59 -29.12 17.64
N GLU A 375 26.08 -28.64 16.50
CA GLU A 375 26.40 -29.48 15.35
C GLU A 375 27.29 -30.68 15.72
N GLY A 376 26.91 -31.89 15.27
CA GLY A 376 27.64 -33.14 15.55
C GLY A 376 27.17 -33.94 16.77
N PHE A 377 26.23 -33.41 17.58
CA PHE A 377 25.72 -34.07 18.78
C PHE A 377 24.20 -34.30 18.69
N LEU A 378 23.72 -35.44 19.20
CA LEU A 378 22.31 -35.82 19.21
C LEU A 378 21.74 -35.74 20.63
N LEU A 379 20.56 -35.12 20.74
CA LEU A 379 19.84 -34.98 22.00
C LEU A 379 19.24 -36.32 22.42
N THR A 380 19.68 -36.83 23.56
CA THR A 380 19.19 -38.05 24.20
C THR A 380 18.38 -37.63 25.42
N GLY A 381 17.05 -37.61 25.27
CA GLY A 381 16.11 -37.18 26.31
C GLY A 381 15.03 -36.24 25.77
N ALA A 382 14.35 -35.53 26.67
CA ALA A 382 13.26 -34.61 26.30
C ALA A 382 13.81 -33.31 25.72
N GLN A 383 13.30 -32.93 24.54
CA GLN A 383 13.68 -31.70 23.84
C GLN A 383 13.13 -30.43 24.49
N GLN A 384 11.93 -30.53 25.08
CA GLN A 384 11.31 -29.45 25.82
C GLN A 384 11.31 -29.80 27.31
N LEU A 385 11.82 -28.88 28.11
CA LEU A 385 11.88 -29.01 29.56
C LEU A 385 10.94 -28.00 30.18
N THR A 386 10.22 -28.42 31.21
CA THR A 386 9.35 -27.55 32.00
C THR A 386 9.89 -27.43 33.41
N CYS A 387 9.94 -26.22 33.97
CA CYS A 387 10.37 -26.05 35.35
C CYS A 387 9.29 -26.61 36.30
N GLY A 388 9.68 -27.61 37.09
CA GLY A 388 8.81 -28.33 38.02
C GLY A 388 8.52 -27.52 39.29
N PRO A 389 7.46 -27.90 40.03
CA PRO A 389 7.07 -27.25 41.29
C PRO A 389 8.09 -27.47 42.42
N ASP A 390 9.08 -28.33 42.21
CA ASP A 390 10.22 -28.64 43.07
C ASP A 390 11.51 -27.89 42.68
N GLY A 391 11.46 -27.02 41.66
CA GLY A 391 12.61 -26.27 41.16
C GLY A 391 13.55 -27.10 40.29
N GLN A 392 13.12 -28.30 39.89
CA GLN A 392 13.87 -29.18 39.00
C GLN A 392 13.27 -29.18 37.59
N TRP A 393 14.11 -29.32 36.57
CA TRP A 393 13.65 -29.50 35.21
C TRP A 393 12.98 -30.86 35.04
N GLN A 394 11.77 -30.84 34.49
CA GLN A 394 10.97 -32.03 34.21
C GLN A 394 10.61 -32.08 32.72
N PRO A 395 10.94 -33.17 32.01
CA PRO A 395 11.72 -34.34 32.44
C PRO A 395 13.19 -33.99 32.78
N LYS A 396 13.94 -34.94 33.35
CA LYS A 396 15.38 -34.75 33.65
C LYS A 396 16.14 -34.22 32.41
N LEU A 397 17.14 -33.38 32.66
CA LEU A 397 17.93 -32.73 31.62
C LEU A 397 18.45 -33.73 30.57
N PRO A 398 18.31 -33.42 29.26
CA PRO A 398 18.77 -34.29 28.19
C PRO A 398 20.30 -34.20 28.02
N LEU A 399 20.88 -35.20 27.35
CA LEU A 399 22.31 -35.23 27.02
C LEU A 399 22.52 -35.01 25.52
N CYS A 400 23.51 -34.20 25.15
CA CYS A 400 23.96 -34.11 23.76
C CYS A 400 25.17 -35.04 23.57
N LEU A 401 24.93 -36.20 22.98
CA LEU A 401 25.96 -37.23 22.77
C LEU A 401 26.48 -37.19 21.32
N PRO A 402 27.77 -37.48 21.07
CA PRO A 402 28.29 -37.57 19.72
C PRO A 402 27.50 -38.59 18.90
N PHE A 403 27.17 -38.24 17.65
CA PHE A 403 26.36 -39.06 16.74
C PHE A 403 26.89 -40.51 16.57
N ASN A 404 28.19 -40.73 16.76
CA ASN A 404 28.83 -42.03 16.58
C ASN A 404 28.55 -43.05 17.71
N ASP A 405 28.03 -42.63 18.87
CA ASP A 405 27.82 -43.52 20.03
C ASP A 405 26.44 -44.20 20.07
N ILE A 406 25.50 -43.80 19.22
CA ILE A 406 24.09 -44.29 19.25
C ILE A 406 23.87 -45.49 18.30
N ILE A 407 24.85 -45.82 17.45
CA ILE A 407 24.78 -46.91 16.45
C ILE A 407 25.32 -48.24 17.01
N LYS A 408 25.09 -48.55 18.29
CA LYS A 408 25.50 -49.85 18.87
C LYS A 408 24.45 -50.41 19.81
N SER A 409 23.36 -50.96 19.25
CA SER A 409 22.74 -52.23 19.70
C SER A 409 21.49 -52.55 18.86
N PRO A 410 21.49 -53.60 18.04
CA PRO A 410 20.25 -54.16 17.49
C PRO A 410 19.39 -54.72 18.62
N LYS A 411 18.09 -54.40 18.68
CA LYS A 411 17.16 -55.13 19.54
C LYS A 411 16.99 -56.56 18.97
N PRO A 412 16.99 -57.62 19.81
CA PRO A 412 16.95 -59.02 19.37
C PRO A 412 15.64 -59.42 18.67
N ASP A 413 14.60 -58.58 18.73
CA ASP A 413 13.30 -58.75 18.08
C ASP A 413 13.23 -58.18 16.65
N GLY A 414 14.35 -57.65 16.12
CA GLY A 414 14.43 -57.07 14.78
C GLY A 414 13.73 -55.72 14.63
N ARG A 415 13.28 -55.11 15.73
CA ARG A 415 12.59 -53.83 15.74
C ARG A 415 13.56 -52.64 15.78
N CYS A 416 13.14 -51.53 15.18
CA CYS A 416 13.92 -50.30 15.17
C CYS A 416 13.43 -49.33 16.24
N GLY A 417 14.37 -48.60 16.85
CA GLY A 417 14.07 -47.47 17.73
C GLY A 417 13.70 -46.21 16.94
N VAL A 418 13.81 -45.04 17.56
CA VAL A 418 13.53 -43.74 16.94
C VAL A 418 14.30 -43.58 15.61
N PRO A 419 13.66 -43.15 14.52
CA PRO A 419 14.33 -42.92 13.24
C PRO A 419 15.44 -41.87 13.31
N PRO A 420 16.44 -41.93 12.42
CA PRO A 420 17.54 -40.97 12.42
C PRO A 420 17.04 -39.53 12.23
N TYR A 421 17.63 -38.59 12.97
CA TYR A 421 17.38 -37.16 12.79
C TYR A 421 18.08 -36.64 11.52
N LEU A 422 17.47 -35.66 10.85
CA LEU A 422 17.99 -35.02 9.65
C LEU A 422 17.93 -33.50 9.82
N SER A 423 19.04 -32.82 9.57
CA SER A 423 19.13 -31.36 9.64
C SER A 423 18.10 -30.71 8.69
N ASN A 424 17.37 -29.71 9.19
CA ASN A 424 16.36 -28.98 8.43
C ASN A 424 15.25 -29.87 7.83
N ALA A 425 14.99 -31.02 8.46
CA ALA A 425 13.90 -31.93 8.11
C ALA A 425 13.19 -32.46 9.37
N HIS A 426 11.96 -32.90 9.21
CA HIS A 426 11.11 -33.46 10.25
C HIS A 426 10.45 -34.74 9.78
N LEU A 427 10.13 -35.63 10.72
CA LEU A 427 9.30 -36.80 10.48
C LEU A 427 7.85 -36.36 10.25
N SER A 428 7.19 -37.01 9.27
CA SER A 428 5.75 -36.86 9.04
C SER A 428 4.96 -37.21 10.31
N ASP A 429 3.84 -36.50 10.55
CA ASP A 429 3.19 -36.42 11.86
C ASP A 429 2.79 -37.77 12.49
N CYS A 430 2.59 -38.82 11.68
CA CYS A 430 2.30 -40.20 12.13
C CYS A 430 3.27 -40.75 13.18
N CYS A 431 4.51 -40.26 13.14
CA CYS A 431 5.65 -41.04 13.61
C CYS A 431 6.53 -40.22 14.58
N ARG A 432 6.09 -39.02 14.98
CA ARG A 432 6.83 -38.09 15.86
C ARG A 432 6.79 -38.48 17.35
N ALA A 433 5.79 -39.25 17.77
CA ALA A 433 5.61 -39.73 19.15
C ALA A 433 5.87 -41.24 19.31
N GLN A 434 6.17 -41.96 18.22
CA GLN A 434 6.44 -43.39 18.25
C GLN A 434 7.93 -43.63 18.52
N VAL A 435 8.21 -44.55 19.44
CA VAL A 435 9.57 -44.90 19.88
C VAL A 435 9.99 -46.31 19.48
N ASP A 436 9.07 -47.09 18.90
CA ASP A 436 9.26 -48.50 18.53
C ASP A 436 8.58 -48.79 17.19
N PHE A 437 9.33 -49.40 16.27
CA PHE A 437 8.92 -49.63 14.89
C PHE A 437 9.18 -51.07 14.48
N GLY A 438 8.14 -51.73 13.97
CA GLY A 438 8.24 -53.11 13.49
C GLY A 438 9.14 -53.25 12.25
N PRO A 439 9.69 -54.46 11.99
CA PRO A 439 10.40 -54.75 10.76
C PRO A 439 9.57 -54.41 9.52
N GLY A 440 10.19 -53.78 8.52
CA GLY A 440 9.52 -53.35 7.28
C GLY A 440 8.76 -52.02 7.39
N HIS A 441 8.62 -51.44 8.59
CA HIS A 441 7.95 -50.15 8.75
C HIS A 441 8.75 -49.02 8.08
N ARG A 442 8.05 -48.16 7.33
CA ARG A 442 8.67 -47.08 6.54
C ARG A 442 8.22 -45.72 7.04
N VAL A 443 9.16 -44.92 7.50
CA VAL A 443 8.92 -43.53 7.92
C VAL A 443 9.33 -42.57 6.82
N ARG A 444 8.64 -41.42 6.75
CA ARG A 444 8.86 -40.38 5.76
C ARG A 444 9.35 -39.10 6.42
N TYR A 445 10.25 -38.42 5.75
CA TYR A 445 10.79 -37.12 6.12
C TYR A 445 10.31 -36.03 5.16
N SER A 446 10.10 -34.85 5.71
CA SER A 446 9.76 -33.61 5.02
C SER A 446 10.72 -32.51 5.46
N CYS A 447 11.12 -31.61 4.56
CA CYS A 447 11.95 -30.47 4.96
C CYS A 447 11.18 -29.56 5.94
N ALA A 448 11.91 -28.93 6.86
CA ALA A 448 11.37 -27.95 7.79
C ALA A 448 10.79 -26.73 7.04
N LEU A 449 9.93 -25.96 7.70
CA LEU A 449 9.40 -24.72 7.15
C LEU A 449 10.54 -23.79 6.73
N GLY A 450 10.42 -23.17 5.55
CA GLY A 450 11.50 -22.37 4.97
C GLY A 450 12.60 -23.16 4.26
N TYR A 451 12.53 -24.50 4.22
CA TYR A 451 13.47 -25.36 3.51
C TYR A 451 12.78 -26.19 2.42
N MET A 452 13.51 -26.52 1.36
CA MET A 452 13.04 -27.33 0.24
C MET A 452 13.95 -28.51 -0.03
N ARG A 453 13.35 -29.60 -0.50
CA ARG A 453 14.08 -30.82 -0.87
C ARG A 453 14.80 -30.59 -2.19
N VAL A 454 16.12 -30.71 -2.17
CA VAL A 454 16.94 -30.58 -3.37
C VAL A 454 17.24 -31.95 -3.98
N ARG A 455 17.67 -32.91 -3.16
CA ARG A 455 17.99 -34.28 -3.62
C ARG A 455 17.96 -35.32 -2.49
N GLY A 456 18.10 -36.59 -2.84
CA GLY A 456 18.23 -37.71 -1.91
C GLY A 456 16.91 -38.39 -1.54
N THR A 457 17.03 -39.52 -0.85
CA THR A 457 15.92 -40.34 -0.35
C THR A 457 15.25 -39.67 0.84
N TYR A 458 13.92 -39.65 0.88
CA TYR A 458 13.11 -38.95 1.89
C TYR A 458 12.32 -39.91 2.79
N TYR A 459 12.70 -41.19 2.79
CA TYR A 459 12.11 -42.21 3.63
C TYR A 459 13.21 -43.13 4.16
N SER A 460 12.96 -43.71 5.33
CA SER A 460 13.80 -44.77 5.91
C SER A 460 12.92 -45.97 6.23
N THR A 461 13.48 -47.17 6.04
CA THR A 461 12.79 -48.42 6.30
C THR A 461 13.52 -49.17 7.40
N CYS A 462 12.77 -49.73 8.35
CA CYS A 462 13.34 -50.59 9.38
C CYS A 462 13.66 -51.97 8.79
N VAL A 463 14.93 -52.37 8.77
CA VAL A 463 15.40 -53.67 8.28
C VAL A 463 16.27 -54.31 9.35
N SER A 464 15.82 -55.44 9.90
CA SER A 464 16.57 -56.23 10.89
C SER A 464 17.13 -55.40 12.06
N GLY A 465 16.29 -54.54 12.65
CA GLY A 465 16.66 -53.69 13.77
C GLY A 465 17.47 -52.43 13.41
N ARG A 466 17.70 -52.14 12.12
CA ARG A 466 18.43 -50.95 11.65
C ARG A 466 17.63 -50.16 10.61
N TRP A 467 17.67 -48.83 10.73
CA TRP A 467 17.11 -47.92 9.73
C TRP A 467 17.99 -47.84 8.48
N THR A 468 17.38 -47.87 7.29
CA THR A 468 18.11 -47.64 6.04
C THR A 468 18.65 -46.20 5.97
N PRO A 469 19.83 -45.98 5.34
CA PRO A 469 20.41 -44.64 5.20
C PRO A 469 19.47 -43.68 4.48
N VAL A 470 19.32 -42.48 5.03
CA VAL A 470 18.54 -41.39 4.42
C VAL A 470 19.51 -40.35 3.87
N THR A 471 19.33 -39.96 2.61
CA THR A 471 20.22 -39.02 1.91
C THR A 471 19.56 -37.66 1.62
N LEU A 472 18.39 -37.41 2.20
CA LEU A 472 17.61 -36.17 2.04
C LEU A 472 18.48 -34.94 2.33
N ARG A 473 18.58 -34.04 1.34
CA ARG A 473 19.17 -32.71 1.51
C ARG A 473 18.08 -31.65 1.42
N CYS A 474 17.98 -30.87 2.49
CA CYS A 474 17.07 -29.74 2.63
C CYS A 474 17.88 -28.44 2.65
N GLU A 475 17.60 -27.54 1.71
CA GLU A 475 18.27 -26.24 1.58
C GLU A 475 17.25 -25.11 1.77
N ARG A 476 17.73 -23.94 2.16
CA ARG A 476 16.87 -22.77 2.40
C ARG A 476 16.12 -22.42 1.11
N LYS A 477 14.83 -22.17 1.23
CA LYS A 477 14.01 -21.66 0.12
C LYS A 477 14.51 -20.26 -0.25
N SER A 478 14.57 -19.99 -1.54
CA SER A 478 14.84 -18.63 -2.04
C SER A 478 13.56 -17.81 -2.06
N CYS A 479 13.60 -16.59 -1.54
CA CYS A 479 12.54 -15.60 -1.71
C CYS A 479 12.68 -14.80 -3.01
N GLY A 480 13.81 -14.91 -3.71
CA GLY A 480 14.09 -14.12 -4.90
C GLY A 480 14.24 -12.63 -4.57
N SER A 481 13.84 -11.76 -5.50
CA SER A 481 13.89 -10.30 -5.31
C SER A 481 12.84 -9.81 -4.30
N ALA A 482 13.21 -8.87 -3.43
CA ALA A 482 12.29 -8.17 -2.53
C ALA A 482 11.41 -7.13 -3.23
N GLY A 483 11.38 -7.12 -4.57
CA GLY A 483 10.60 -6.21 -5.40
C GLY A 483 11.39 -4.97 -5.81
N GLU A 484 10.79 -4.19 -6.70
CA GLU A 484 11.34 -2.90 -7.15
C GLU A 484 10.86 -1.78 -6.23
N MET A 485 11.80 -0.92 -5.83
CA MET A 485 11.53 0.21 -4.96
C MET A 485 11.63 1.50 -5.76
N SER A 486 10.52 2.24 -5.90
CA SER A 486 10.53 3.53 -6.58
C SER A 486 11.40 4.54 -5.81
N PHE A 487 12.34 5.18 -6.51
CA PHE A 487 13.26 6.18 -5.93
C PHE A 487 14.09 5.66 -4.74
N GLY A 488 14.41 4.37 -4.74
CA GLY A 488 15.25 3.72 -3.76
C GLY A 488 15.79 2.38 -4.26
N HIS A 489 16.50 1.67 -3.40
CA HIS A 489 17.00 0.32 -3.68
C HIS A 489 17.05 -0.53 -2.41
N PHE A 490 17.17 -1.85 -2.57
CA PHE A 490 17.33 -2.77 -1.46
C PHE A 490 18.80 -3.17 -1.27
N VAL A 491 19.24 -3.15 -0.02
CA VAL A 491 20.49 -3.75 0.43
C VAL A 491 20.17 -5.10 1.06
N TYR A 492 20.71 -6.18 0.49
CA TYR A 492 20.42 -7.55 0.91
C TYR A 492 21.54 -8.11 1.78
N THR A 493 21.16 -8.84 2.83
CA THR A 493 22.07 -9.81 3.47
C THR A 493 22.13 -11.13 2.70
N GLY A 494 21.05 -11.42 1.96
CA GLY A 494 20.89 -12.56 1.06
C GLY A 494 19.44 -12.63 0.55
N ALA A 495 19.08 -13.70 -0.14
CA ALA A 495 17.75 -13.89 -0.72
C ALA A 495 17.12 -15.25 -0.35
N GLN A 496 17.58 -15.87 0.72
CA GLN A 496 17.13 -17.17 1.21
C GLN A 496 16.44 -17.05 2.57
N PHE A 497 15.66 -18.05 2.96
CA PHE A 497 14.88 -18.07 4.20
C PHE A 497 15.72 -17.62 5.42
N GLY A 498 15.23 -16.60 6.13
CA GLY A 498 15.92 -15.95 7.25
C GLY A 498 16.80 -14.75 6.89
N ASP A 499 17.05 -14.49 5.60
CA ASP A 499 17.78 -13.29 5.16
C ASP A 499 16.87 -12.05 5.18
N THR A 500 17.49 -10.87 5.11
CA THR A 500 16.83 -9.56 5.20
C THR A 500 17.16 -8.66 4.02
N ALA A 501 16.19 -7.84 3.62
CA ALA A 501 16.32 -6.79 2.62
C ALA A 501 15.95 -5.45 3.25
N THR A 502 16.88 -4.50 3.26
CA THR A 502 16.69 -3.16 3.82
C THR A 502 16.57 -2.14 2.71
N GLY A 503 15.42 -1.45 2.64
CA GLY A 503 15.15 -0.38 1.70
C GLY A 503 15.91 0.90 2.07
N VAL A 504 16.60 1.47 1.09
CA VAL A 504 17.37 2.71 1.19
C VAL A 504 16.90 3.65 0.09
N CYS A 505 16.47 4.85 0.48
CA CYS A 505 16.01 5.86 -0.49
C CYS A 505 17.16 6.56 -1.20
N ASN A 506 16.90 6.98 -2.44
CA ASN A 506 17.82 7.81 -3.20
C ASN A 506 17.90 9.22 -2.59
N GLU A 507 18.92 9.99 -2.99
CA GLU A 507 19.10 11.36 -2.50
C GLU A 507 17.88 12.25 -2.80
N GLY A 508 17.44 13.02 -1.80
CA GLY A 508 16.25 13.88 -1.91
C GLY A 508 14.91 13.15 -1.68
N TYR A 509 14.95 11.87 -1.30
CA TYR A 509 13.77 11.09 -0.93
C TYR A 509 13.89 10.57 0.52
N GLN A 510 12.76 10.50 1.22
CA GLN A 510 12.65 10.03 2.58
C GLN A 510 11.80 8.76 2.67
N LEU A 511 12.20 7.83 3.54
CA LEU A 511 11.52 6.56 3.70
C LEU A 511 10.28 6.70 4.58
N VAL A 512 9.15 6.20 4.09
CA VAL A 512 7.88 6.20 4.83
C VAL A 512 7.50 4.76 5.19
N GLY A 513 7.36 4.51 6.50
CA GLY A 513 6.98 3.21 7.05
C GLY A 513 8.16 2.30 7.40
N GLN A 514 7.95 0.98 7.32
CA GLN A 514 8.93 -0.03 7.71
C GLN A 514 9.95 -0.27 6.58
N ASN A 515 11.25 -0.14 6.86
CA ASN A 515 12.32 -0.26 5.85
C ASN A 515 12.91 -1.67 5.68
N VAL A 516 12.62 -2.62 6.58
CA VAL A 516 13.18 -3.97 6.53
C VAL A 516 12.11 -4.98 6.17
N ARG A 517 12.43 -5.86 5.21
CA ARG A 517 11.67 -7.06 4.86
C ARG A 517 12.48 -8.30 5.23
N ASN A 518 11.82 -9.32 5.75
CA ASN A 518 12.40 -10.61 6.12
C ASN A 518 11.94 -11.69 5.15
N CYS A 519 12.86 -12.54 4.72
CA CYS A 519 12.55 -13.68 3.86
C CYS A 519 11.94 -14.82 4.68
N MET A 520 10.63 -15.02 4.53
CA MET A 520 9.83 -16.00 5.25
C MET A 520 9.53 -17.24 4.39
N ASN A 521 8.78 -18.21 4.91
CA ASN A 521 8.49 -19.46 4.18
C ASN A 521 7.73 -19.24 2.87
N ASP A 522 6.95 -18.16 2.78
CA ASP A 522 6.10 -17.82 1.63
C ASP A 522 6.66 -16.64 0.81
N GLY A 523 7.91 -16.24 1.05
CA GLY A 523 8.55 -15.09 0.39
C GLY A 523 8.88 -13.95 1.34
N TRP A 524 9.23 -12.79 0.77
CA TRP A 524 9.48 -11.57 1.53
C TRP A 524 8.21 -11.09 2.24
N ASP A 525 8.27 -10.89 3.55
CA ASP A 525 7.16 -10.36 4.33
C ASP A 525 6.88 -8.87 4.04
N GLY A 526 5.78 -8.34 4.57
CA GLY A 526 5.44 -6.92 4.45
C GLY A 526 5.18 -6.45 3.00
N ARG A 527 5.06 -5.14 2.84
CA ARG A 527 4.96 -4.47 1.53
C ARG A 527 6.32 -3.87 1.18
N VAL A 528 6.54 -3.60 -0.11
CA VAL A 528 7.71 -2.83 -0.56
C VAL A 528 7.66 -1.45 0.11
N PRO A 529 8.74 -0.97 0.77
CA PRO A 529 8.74 0.34 1.40
C PRO A 529 8.69 1.46 0.36
N VAL A 530 8.16 2.62 0.75
CA VAL A 530 7.92 3.76 -0.16
C VAL A 530 8.91 4.88 0.16
N CYS A 531 9.57 5.39 -0.87
CA CYS A 531 10.38 6.60 -0.82
C CYS A 531 9.58 7.77 -1.37
N GLU A 532 9.28 8.75 -0.53
CA GLU A 532 8.58 9.97 -0.93
C GLU A 532 9.59 11.10 -1.08
N ALA A 533 9.42 11.94 -2.09
CA ALA A 533 10.30 13.08 -2.30
C ALA A 533 10.18 14.06 -1.13
N VAL A 534 11.31 14.62 -0.69
CA VAL A 534 11.31 15.64 0.36
C VAL A 534 10.58 16.88 -0.16
N GLN A 535 9.72 17.47 0.69
CA GLN A 535 8.87 18.58 0.32
C GLN A 535 9.44 19.91 0.85
N CYS A 536 9.55 20.91 -0.01
CA CYS A 536 9.90 22.27 0.37
C CYS A 536 8.69 23.08 0.86
N ALA A 537 8.97 24.08 1.71
CA ALA A 537 7.95 25.01 2.18
C ALA A 537 7.25 25.74 1.02
N LYS A 538 5.96 26.03 1.19
CA LYS A 538 5.22 26.85 0.24
C LYS A 538 5.87 28.23 0.15
N LEU A 539 6.12 28.69 -1.07
CA LEU A 539 6.72 30.00 -1.32
C LEU A 539 5.82 31.14 -0.84
N PRO A 540 6.40 32.22 -0.27
CA PRO A 540 5.68 33.46 0.00
C PRO A 540 5.40 34.22 -1.31
N GLU A 541 4.31 34.99 -1.33
CA GLU A 541 3.97 35.85 -2.46
C GLU A 541 4.96 37.01 -2.60
N VAL A 542 5.50 37.21 -3.81
CA VAL A 542 6.37 38.34 -4.13
C VAL A 542 5.50 39.48 -4.70
N VAL A 543 5.47 40.62 -4.01
CA VAL A 543 4.74 41.82 -4.46
C VAL A 543 5.29 42.29 -5.80
N ASN A 544 4.41 42.60 -6.77
CA ASN A 544 4.76 42.92 -8.16
C ASN A 544 5.51 41.81 -8.92
N GLY A 545 5.68 40.64 -8.31
CA GLY A 545 6.24 39.45 -8.92
C GLY A 545 5.16 38.42 -9.27
N GLU A 546 5.51 37.51 -10.15
CA GLU A 546 4.76 36.29 -10.43
C GLU A 546 5.70 35.14 -10.76
N ILE A 547 5.19 33.93 -10.56
CA ILE A 547 5.92 32.71 -10.89
C ILE A 547 5.78 32.47 -12.39
N ASN A 548 6.87 32.05 -13.04
CA ASN A 548 6.86 31.62 -14.42
C ASN A 548 6.09 30.30 -14.54
N GLY A 549 4.88 30.34 -15.08
CA GLY A 549 4.03 29.17 -15.31
C GLY A 549 3.08 28.86 -14.17
N HIS A 550 2.31 27.77 -14.33
CA HIS A 550 1.36 27.29 -13.33
C HIS A 550 1.96 26.09 -12.60
N LEU A 551 2.47 26.32 -11.39
CA LEU A 551 3.02 25.29 -10.51
C LEU A 551 2.17 25.22 -9.25
N GLU A 552 1.41 24.13 -9.11
CA GLU A 552 0.60 23.87 -7.92
C GLU A 552 1.40 23.06 -6.89
N PRO A 553 1.28 23.37 -5.58
CA PRO A 553 1.90 22.57 -4.53
C PRO A 553 1.32 21.15 -4.49
N PRO A 554 2.07 20.13 -4.01
CA PRO A 554 3.30 20.24 -3.21
C PRO A 554 4.59 20.43 -4.03
N TYR A 555 5.50 21.29 -3.55
CA TYR A 555 6.83 21.48 -4.15
C TYR A 555 7.81 20.45 -3.58
N VAL A 556 8.28 19.54 -4.43
CA VAL A 556 9.14 18.42 -4.02
C VAL A 556 10.58 18.59 -4.49
N TYR A 557 11.49 17.77 -3.98
CA TYR A 557 12.90 17.77 -4.36
C TYR A 557 13.12 17.94 -5.88
N SER A 558 14.08 18.80 -6.24
CA SER A 558 14.40 19.18 -7.63
C SER A 558 13.31 19.97 -8.38
N THR A 559 12.21 20.36 -7.75
CA THR A 559 11.27 21.35 -8.32
C THR A 559 12.00 22.67 -8.50
N VAL A 560 11.94 23.25 -9.70
CA VAL A 560 12.51 24.55 -10.03
C VAL A 560 11.39 25.57 -10.19
N ILE A 561 11.54 26.73 -9.58
CA ILE A 561 10.58 27.83 -9.62
C ILE A 561 11.27 29.08 -10.13
N GLY A 562 10.80 29.57 -11.28
CA GLY A 562 11.23 30.82 -11.87
C GLY A 562 10.33 31.97 -11.44
N TYR A 563 10.93 33.12 -11.16
CA TYR A 563 10.22 34.36 -10.86
C TYR A 563 10.41 35.37 -11.98
N ARG A 564 9.36 36.15 -12.26
CA ARG A 564 9.43 37.37 -13.08
C ARG A 564 8.68 38.51 -12.43
N CYS A 565 9.11 39.74 -12.69
CA CYS A 565 8.39 40.92 -12.23
C CYS A 565 7.34 41.32 -13.24
N ARG A 566 6.10 41.53 -12.78
CA ARG A 566 5.04 42.21 -13.53
C ARG A 566 5.37 43.68 -13.72
N VAL A 567 5.92 44.31 -12.68
CA VAL A 567 6.33 45.71 -12.67
C VAL A 567 7.70 45.83 -11.98
N GLY A 568 8.59 46.61 -12.58
CA GLY A 568 9.93 46.86 -12.07
C GLY A 568 10.96 45.80 -12.45
N LYS A 569 12.06 45.77 -11.69
CA LYS A 569 13.22 44.89 -11.93
C LYS A 569 13.37 43.87 -10.81
N LEU A 570 13.77 42.66 -11.19
CA LEU A 570 13.98 41.54 -10.28
C LEU A 570 15.36 41.67 -9.62
N ILE A 571 15.38 41.70 -8.30
CA ILE A 571 16.58 41.77 -7.45
C ILE A 571 16.71 40.46 -6.69
N GLY A 572 17.81 39.74 -6.94
CA GLY A 572 18.05 38.40 -6.38
C GLY A 572 18.10 37.32 -7.45
N THR A 573 18.00 36.06 -7.04
CA THR A 573 18.01 34.90 -7.94
C THR A 573 16.66 34.74 -8.62
N SER A 574 16.66 34.69 -9.95
CA SER A 574 15.44 34.52 -10.75
C SER A 574 14.88 33.10 -10.70
N GLU A 575 15.68 32.10 -10.32
CA GLU A 575 15.28 30.70 -10.23
C GLU A 575 15.72 30.09 -8.90
N LEU A 576 14.83 29.31 -8.31
CA LEU A 576 15.00 28.62 -7.03
C LEU A 576 14.72 27.14 -7.23
N TYR A 577 15.49 26.27 -6.58
CA TYR A 577 15.23 24.83 -6.63
C TYR A 577 15.08 24.24 -5.23
N CYS A 578 14.21 23.24 -5.10
CA CYS A 578 14.00 22.53 -3.85
C CYS A 578 15.16 21.57 -3.58
N THR A 579 15.87 21.78 -2.48
CA THR A 579 17.04 20.98 -2.08
C THR A 579 16.62 19.69 -1.38
N LYS A 580 17.57 18.77 -1.20
CA LYS A 580 17.35 17.50 -0.50
C LYS A 580 16.96 17.67 0.96
N ASP A 581 17.28 18.83 1.54
CA ASP A 581 17.01 19.16 2.94
C ASP A 581 15.61 19.77 3.14
N GLY A 582 14.81 19.87 2.06
CA GLY A 582 13.46 20.45 2.11
C GLY A 582 13.47 21.98 2.22
N THR A 583 14.58 22.62 1.84
CA THR A 583 14.73 24.08 1.80
C THR A 583 14.95 24.57 0.38
N TRP A 584 14.61 25.83 0.11
CA TRP A 584 14.90 26.47 -1.17
C TRP A 584 16.39 26.84 -1.25
N SER A 585 16.97 26.72 -2.45
CA SER A 585 18.39 27.01 -2.71
C SER A 585 18.82 28.45 -2.37
N ALA A 586 17.88 29.38 -2.35
CA ALA A 586 18.08 30.79 -2.04
C ALA A 586 16.79 31.39 -1.43
N PRO A 587 16.82 32.61 -0.87
CA PRO A 587 15.60 33.34 -0.51
C PRO A 587 14.84 33.83 -1.76
N PRO A 588 13.50 34.07 -1.67
CA PRO A 588 12.71 34.64 -2.76
C PRO A 588 13.22 36.00 -3.24
N PRO A 589 13.19 36.30 -4.56
CA PRO A 589 13.63 37.59 -5.09
C PRO A 589 12.63 38.72 -4.82
N GLU A 590 13.10 39.97 -4.93
CA GLU A 590 12.29 41.18 -4.77
C GLU A 590 12.05 41.88 -6.11
N CYS A 591 10.83 42.36 -6.36
CA CYS A 591 10.51 43.21 -7.51
C CYS A 591 10.46 44.68 -7.12
N LYS A 592 11.38 45.48 -7.65
CA LYS A 592 11.47 46.93 -7.35
C LYS A 592 11.16 47.77 -8.59
N ASP A 593 10.12 48.59 -8.50
CA ASP A 593 9.81 49.64 -9.48
C ASP A 593 10.72 50.85 -9.19
N ILE A 594 11.84 50.92 -9.89
CA ILE A 594 12.87 51.92 -9.67
C ILE A 594 12.71 53.01 -10.74
N LYS A 595 12.42 54.22 -10.28
CA LYS A 595 12.21 55.42 -11.11
C LYS A 595 13.19 56.50 -10.71
N CYS A 596 13.87 57.10 -11.68
CA CYS A 596 14.75 58.23 -11.43
C CYS A 596 14.02 59.57 -11.57
N PRO A 597 14.40 60.59 -10.78
CA PRO A 597 13.83 61.92 -10.90
C PRO A 597 14.16 62.52 -12.27
N TYR A 598 13.27 63.35 -12.80
CA TYR A 598 13.50 64.04 -14.07
C TYR A 598 14.84 64.83 -14.02
N PRO A 599 15.80 64.54 -14.90
CA PRO A 599 17.14 65.09 -14.78
C PRO A 599 17.15 66.54 -15.31
N LYS A 600 17.29 67.50 -14.39
CA LYS A 600 17.34 68.94 -14.70
C LYS A 600 18.79 69.43 -14.76
N VAL A 601 19.28 69.68 -15.97
CA VAL A 601 20.58 70.32 -16.20
C VAL A 601 20.36 71.70 -16.81
N GLN A 602 20.82 72.75 -16.11
CA GLN A 602 20.69 74.12 -16.62
C GLN A 602 21.54 74.32 -17.87
N TYR A 603 20.97 75.03 -18.85
CA TYR A 603 21.61 75.37 -20.11
C TYR A 603 22.06 74.16 -20.97
N ALA A 604 21.40 73.01 -20.81
CA ALA A 604 21.61 71.83 -21.63
C ALA A 604 20.29 71.34 -22.24
N GLN A 605 20.40 70.71 -23.41
CA GLN A 605 19.32 69.96 -24.06
C GLN A 605 19.54 68.46 -23.89
N MET A 606 18.48 67.76 -23.50
CA MET A 606 18.43 66.29 -23.50
C MET A 606 18.21 65.80 -24.92
N THR A 607 19.11 64.96 -25.45
CA THR A 607 19.12 64.55 -26.87
C THR A 607 18.74 63.08 -27.07
N ARG A 608 18.83 62.24 -26.05
CA ARG A 608 18.42 60.82 -26.04
C ARG A 608 17.70 60.50 -24.73
N GLY A 609 16.55 59.81 -24.80
CA GLY A 609 15.75 59.37 -23.64
C GLY A 609 14.37 60.04 -23.45
N ILE A 610 13.56 60.17 -24.51
CA ILE A 610 12.29 60.94 -24.47
C ILE A 610 11.12 60.18 -23.77
N ARG A 611 11.30 58.90 -23.44
CA ARG A 611 10.21 58.10 -22.84
C ARG A 611 10.17 58.34 -21.33
N MET A 612 9.09 58.95 -20.84
CA MET A 612 8.79 59.05 -19.40
C MET A 612 7.71 58.00 -19.03
N PRO A 613 7.79 57.40 -17.83
CA PRO A 613 8.79 57.58 -16.77
C PRO A 613 10.18 57.01 -17.11
N LEU A 614 11.24 57.55 -16.49
CA LEU A 614 12.63 57.07 -16.64
C LEU A 614 12.91 55.99 -15.59
N GLU A 615 13.12 54.77 -16.07
CA GLU A 615 13.23 53.56 -15.25
C GLU A 615 14.69 53.10 -15.08
N PHE A 616 14.93 52.16 -14.17
CA PHE A 616 16.25 51.56 -13.98
C PHE A 616 16.87 51.08 -15.29
N GLY A 617 18.13 51.48 -15.52
CA GLY A 617 18.90 51.17 -16.73
C GLY A 617 18.71 52.17 -17.87
N ASP A 618 17.73 53.08 -17.79
CA ASP A 618 17.58 54.13 -18.79
C ASP A 618 18.77 55.09 -18.77
N SER A 619 19.28 55.41 -19.95
CA SER A 619 20.41 56.30 -20.16
C SER A 619 19.97 57.59 -20.85
N VAL A 620 20.46 58.71 -20.32
CA VAL A 620 20.10 60.05 -20.77
C VAL A 620 21.35 60.81 -21.19
N THR A 621 21.33 61.42 -22.37
CA THR A 621 22.46 62.20 -22.89
C THR A 621 22.13 63.69 -23.00
N PHE A 622 23.05 64.53 -22.55
CA PHE A 622 22.94 65.99 -22.56
C PHE A 622 23.89 66.63 -23.56
N VAL A 623 23.47 67.79 -24.11
CA VAL A 623 24.29 68.66 -24.95
C VAL A 623 24.12 70.10 -24.46
N CYS A 624 25.20 70.81 -24.16
CA CYS A 624 25.13 72.20 -23.72
C CYS A 624 24.65 73.14 -24.85
N PHE A 625 23.98 74.23 -24.49
CA PHE A 625 23.62 75.27 -25.45
C PHE A 625 24.84 75.95 -26.07
N ARG A 626 24.62 76.58 -27.23
CA ARG A 626 25.69 77.19 -28.05
C ARG A 626 26.49 78.20 -27.22
N GLY A 627 27.82 78.03 -27.19
CA GLY A 627 28.75 78.92 -26.45
C GLY A 627 29.14 78.44 -25.05
N MET A 628 28.61 77.30 -24.59
CA MET A 628 28.94 76.69 -23.30
C MET A 628 29.72 75.38 -23.44
N VAL A 629 30.43 74.98 -22.39
CA VAL A 629 31.20 73.73 -22.28
C VAL A 629 30.61 72.89 -21.14
N MET A 630 30.54 71.57 -21.38
CA MET A 630 30.07 70.60 -20.40
C MET A 630 31.16 70.26 -19.39
N ASN A 631 30.80 70.22 -18.11
CA ASN A 631 31.62 69.73 -17.01
C ASN A 631 30.94 68.52 -16.38
N GLY A 632 31.62 67.36 -16.41
CA GLY A 632 31.08 66.07 -16.01
C GLY A 632 30.69 65.18 -17.22
N PRO A 633 30.12 63.99 -16.95
CA PRO A 633 29.77 63.02 -17.98
C PRO A 633 28.54 63.43 -18.77
N GLY A 634 28.62 63.36 -20.10
CA GLY A 634 27.51 63.73 -20.98
C GLY A 634 26.37 62.72 -21.04
N THR A 635 26.57 61.51 -20.53
CA THR A 635 25.55 60.47 -20.43
C THR A 635 25.48 59.95 -19.00
N VAL A 636 24.27 59.83 -18.46
CA VAL A 636 23.99 59.32 -17.11
C VAL A 636 22.97 58.18 -17.18
N THR A 637 23.05 57.22 -16.27
CA THR A 637 22.16 56.04 -16.24
C THR A 637 21.42 55.96 -14.92
N CYS A 638 20.14 55.57 -14.96
CA CYS A 638 19.34 55.35 -13.76
C CYS A 638 19.80 54.10 -13.01
N SER A 639 20.29 54.26 -11.79
CA SER A 639 20.87 53.22 -10.94
C SER A 639 19.83 52.53 -10.06
N LEU A 640 20.22 51.42 -9.40
CA LEU A 640 19.37 50.58 -8.54
C LEU A 640 18.78 51.32 -7.33
N ASP A 641 19.44 52.40 -6.91
CA ASP A 641 19.04 53.28 -5.81
C ASP A 641 18.08 54.39 -6.26
N GLY A 642 17.69 54.43 -7.54
CA GLY A 642 16.82 55.47 -8.09
C GLY A 642 17.52 56.82 -8.32
N THR A 643 18.86 56.84 -8.33
CA THR A 643 19.66 58.03 -8.61
C THR A 643 20.36 57.95 -9.97
N TRP A 644 20.82 59.11 -10.46
CA TRP A 644 21.59 59.19 -11.69
C TRP A 644 23.05 58.89 -11.43
N THR A 645 23.58 57.89 -12.13
CA THR A 645 24.99 57.50 -12.05
C THR A 645 25.65 57.51 -13.43
N PRO A 646 26.78 58.23 -13.61
CA PRO A 646 27.35 59.17 -12.64
C PRO A 646 26.46 60.42 -12.46
N ALA A 647 26.79 61.29 -11.50
CA ALA A 647 25.99 62.48 -11.20
C ALA A 647 25.80 63.40 -12.43
N LEU A 648 24.69 64.14 -12.44
CA LEU A 648 24.30 65.01 -13.57
C LEU A 648 25.41 66.04 -13.92
N PRO A 649 25.69 66.27 -15.22
CA PRO A 649 26.69 67.25 -15.66
C PRO A 649 26.20 68.70 -15.46
N THR A 650 27.12 69.66 -15.57
CA THR A 650 26.82 71.11 -15.58
C THR A 650 27.34 71.78 -16.85
N CYS A 651 26.68 72.84 -17.34
CA CYS A 651 27.12 73.62 -18.49
C CYS A 651 27.57 75.02 -18.04
N GLN A 652 28.77 75.44 -18.47
CA GLN A 652 29.37 76.73 -18.08
C GLN A 652 29.92 77.46 -19.31
N TYR A 653 29.94 78.80 -19.28
CA TYR A 653 30.62 79.58 -20.32
C TYR A 653 32.13 79.30 -20.29
N ARG A 654 32.78 79.32 -21.46
CA ARG A 654 34.26 79.34 -21.51
C ARG A 654 34.74 80.60 -20.78
N ARG A 655 35.38 80.43 -19.63
CA ARG A 655 36.19 81.50 -19.04
C ARG A 655 37.41 81.68 -19.95
N TYR A 656 37.54 82.86 -20.53
CA TYR A 656 38.73 83.28 -21.28
C TYR A 656 39.88 83.57 -20.33
#